data_AF-A0A933U9I7-F1
#
_entry.id   AF-A0A933U9I7-F1
#
_cell.length_a   1.000
_cell.length_b   1.000
_cell.length_c   1.000
_cell.angle_alpha   90.00
_cell.angle_beta   90.00
_cell.angle_gamma   90.00
#
_symmetry.space_group_name_H-M   'P 1'
#
loop_
_entity.id
_entity.type
_entity.pdbx_description
1 polymer ?
#
loop_
_entity_poly.entity_id
_entity_poly.type
_entity_poly.pdbx_seq_one_letter_code
_entity_poly.pdbx_strand_id
1 'polypeptide(L)'
;MNSPAWLPFRLAALVALPLSVAASEAVRSVHFDRNETLADWTITGAVAVDTARTRDGQGGALKVSPNSTALLKLRDQDGSGKIELWVYDDGTKPENAKANRVGPRWGLVQSDGTLLAVGILYASYLGGSEGYTATANDGKDWFRQLFWLGVKRAPAGWHKWAFDFDAENGLQVFHNDKEVSAVEGSKAGLKGFNAIAIWGDAGQGNGQTVWVDDVSVTLGGPAKLVPPPGEANPYDERAVLADPSVNRAVVIYTSGNAPLTPALEALPLKESVTQYGITWTFENPARVGQFINGDWYVVGPVTIKSIAPQPLYGAEIPRRELDRIDKERPEAQRVRHGFMLNPPAAMKVAYDSGVRNWFDPSLIQKLPVAMKPGDALVSTISMPKGLVLQAQLRNKIERGEGDSSPIRTAAVLTCVRAPLPPDAFRPAFCDREQKIYFARQLKRDLLPTATATKSLPMIQQYVRFTQRPWVGTGFFGFEEPVENMPQYGLEYGRVSGLSALLLCTDLRPAQKELLLVNLVQVGIDLGGMIRAGHPGWTCWGGHGSGRKLPIVLAGLLLGDEQLAHISRSFPKASFGEDEQTAYGDCWTGAKVVFTGHSGIDTPTGAGRSRGSGWGPYEHTLPSQWKDGPNTSESYRRCCTSVGWVAQALALRLLRAEEAWNHDAFFDYVDRWMYENDAAFVKTIKSATGRDHDKEWARQGQAWDAFVNEMWAKHRLGLSAPTNGWTQQHDDSAYRAALAKPQK
;
A
#
# COMPACT_ATOMS: atom_id res chain seq x y z
N MET A 1 39.92 -2.66 43.86
CA MET A 1 39.64 -1.84 42.65
C MET A 1 39.08 -2.79 41.60
N ASN A 2 37.81 -3.18 41.74
CA ASN A 2 36.63 -2.58 41.09
C ASN A 2 36.62 -2.77 39.57
N SER A 3 35.95 -3.83 39.14
CA SER A 3 35.28 -3.94 37.84
C SER A 3 33.97 -4.68 38.08
N PRO A 4 32.79 -4.07 37.89
CA PRO A 4 31.53 -4.77 38.10
C PRO A 4 31.08 -5.46 36.80
N ALA A 5 30.72 -6.72 36.97
CA ALA A 5 29.98 -7.52 36.02
C ALA A 5 28.56 -6.95 35.83
N TRP A 6 28.05 -6.96 34.60
CA TRP A 6 26.65 -6.66 34.29
C TRP A 6 25.95 -7.92 33.77
N LEU A 7 25.05 -8.46 34.60
CA LEU A 7 24.03 -9.45 34.22
C LEU A 7 22.96 -8.79 33.33
N PRO A 8 22.36 -9.50 32.37
CA PRO A 8 21.16 -9.04 31.70
C PRO A 8 19.92 -9.40 32.53
N PHE A 9 19.20 -8.37 33.02
CA PHE A 9 17.89 -8.52 33.63
C PHE A 9 16.87 -8.99 32.58
N ARG A 10 16.30 -10.19 32.79
CA ARG A 10 15.03 -10.61 32.17
C ARG A 10 13.89 -9.91 32.90
N LEU A 11 13.22 -8.96 32.25
CA LEU A 11 11.94 -8.45 32.72
C LEU A 11 10.82 -9.33 32.14
N ALA A 12 10.31 -10.28 32.93
CA ALA A 12 9.03 -10.91 32.67
C ALA A 12 7.94 -9.92 33.12
N ALA A 13 7.33 -9.22 32.15
CA ALA A 13 6.15 -8.42 32.41
C ALA A 13 4.94 -9.35 32.53
N LEU A 14 4.56 -9.70 33.77
CA LEU A 14 3.22 -10.17 34.07
C LEU A 14 2.25 -9.03 33.74
N VAL A 15 1.53 -9.14 32.64
CA VAL A 15 0.41 -8.23 32.35
C VAL A 15 -0.75 -8.67 33.21
N ALA A 16 -0.85 -8.08 34.41
CA ALA A 16 -2.12 -8.02 35.11
C ALA A 16 -3.05 -7.14 34.27
N LEU A 17 -4.07 -7.74 33.67
CA LEU A 17 -5.19 -7.03 33.04
C LEU A 17 -5.85 -6.15 34.12
N PRO A 18 -5.81 -4.81 34.03
CA PRO A 18 -6.77 -4.03 34.77
C PRO A 18 -8.08 -4.16 34.00
N LEU A 19 -9.07 -4.82 34.62
CA LEU A 19 -10.47 -4.56 34.31
C LEU A 19 -10.72 -3.08 34.65
N SER A 20 -10.44 -2.17 33.72
CA SER A 20 -10.93 -0.81 33.83
C SER A 20 -12.41 -0.85 33.48
N VAL A 21 -13.24 -1.05 34.49
CA VAL A 21 -14.61 -0.55 34.43
C VAL A 21 -14.46 0.97 34.37
N ALA A 22 -14.58 1.54 33.17
CA ALA A 22 -14.69 2.98 33.00
C ALA A 22 -15.96 3.40 33.74
N ALA A 23 -15.81 4.05 34.90
CA ALA A 23 -16.91 4.67 35.60
C ALA A 23 -17.46 5.78 34.69
N SER A 24 -18.64 5.58 34.12
CA SER A 24 -19.40 6.67 33.49
C SER A 24 -19.94 7.56 34.61
N GLU A 25 -19.40 8.76 34.77
CA GLU A 25 -19.89 9.75 35.73
C GLU A 25 -20.76 10.81 35.05
N ALA A 26 -21.88 11.13 35.73
CA ALA A 26 -22.83 12.21 35.51
C ALA A 26 -23.41 12.37 34.09
N VAL A 27 -24.61 11.82 33.89
CA VAL A 27 -25.53 12.26 32.83
C VAL A 27 -26.18 13.57 33.27
N ARG A 28 -25.97 14.65 32.53
CA ARG A 28 -26.66 15.94 32.71
C ARG A 28 -27.68 16.09 31.59
N SER A 29 -28.96 16.19 31.95
CA SER A 29 -30.04 16.52 31.02
C SER A 29 -30.55 17.93 31.30
N VAL A 30 -30.75 18.72 30.24
CA VAL A 30 -31.24 20.09 30.30
C VAL A 30 -32.51 20.19 29.45
N HIS A 31 -33.63 20.46 30.11
CA HIS A 31 -34.93 20.74 29.50
C HIS A 31 -35.25 22.23 29.69
N PHE A 32 -35.67 22.92 28.64
CA PHE A 32 -35.85 24.38 28.66
C PHE A 32 -37.29 24.77 29.04
N ASP A 33 -37.73 24.37 30.23
CA ASP A 33 -39.10 24.66 30.68
C ASP A 33 -39.29 26.08 31.25
N ARG A 34 -38.19 26.72 31.69
CA ARG A 34 -38.20 28.03 32.36
C ARG A 34 -36.84 28.73 32.27
N ASN A 35 -36.83 30.05 32.35
CA ASN A 35 -35.61 30.86 32.16
C ASN A 35 -34.52 30.60 33.20
N GLU A 36 -34.85 30.11 34.40
CA GLU A 36 -33.87 29.73 35.42
C GLU A 36 -32.93 28.62 34.94
N THR A 37 -33.34 27.82 33.95
CA THR A 37 -32.48 26.81 33.31
C THR A 37 -31.28 27.41 32.57
N LEU A 38 -31.28 28.72 32.32
CA LEU A 38 -30.19 29.45 31.65
C LEU A 38 -29.11 29.94 32.62
N ALA A 39 -29.23 29.71 33.93
CA ALA A 39 -28.29 30.21 34.93
C ALA A 39 -26.83 29.77 34.70
N ASP A 40 -26.62 28.57 34.17
CA ASP A 40 -25.29 28.02 33.87
C ASP A 40 -24.81 28.32 32.44
N TRP A 41 -25.60 29.05 31.65
CA TRP A 41 -25.27 29.39 30.27
C TRP A 41 -24.62 30.77 30.21
N THR A 42 -23.48 30.85 29.53
CA THR A 42 -22.88 32.12 29.13
C THR A 42 -23.59 32.60 27.86
N ILE A 43 -24.31 33.72 27.98
CA ILE A 43 -25.17 34.25 26.91
C ILE A 43 -24.62 35.58 26.40
N THR A 44 -24.70 35.78 25.08
CA THR A 44 -24.50 37.07 24.42
C THR A 44 -25.66 37.32 23.46
N GLY A 45 -26.20 38.53 23.44
CA GLY A 45 -27.36 38.89 22.61
C GLY A 45 -28.69 38.39 23.18
N ALA A 46 -29.69 38.26 22.30
CA ALA A 46 -31.03 37.79 22.65
C ALA A 46 -31.09 36.25 22.64
N VAL A 47 -31.05 35.67 23.85
CA VAL A 47 -31.27 34.24 24.12
C VAL A 47 -32.29 34.12 25.26
N ALA A 48 -33.30 33.28 25.09
CA ALA A 48 -34.34 33.05 26.08
C ALA A 48 -34.98 31.68 25.92
N VAL A 49 -35.73 31.24 26.94
CA VAL A 49 -36.63 30.10 26.79
C VAL A 49 -37.90 30.55 26.06
N ASP A 50 -38.24 29.85 24.98
CA ASP A 50 -39.47 30.06 24.21
C ASP A 50 -40.45 28.92 24.46
N THR A 51 -41.41 29.17 25.36
CA THR A 51 -42.45 28.18 25.73
C THR A 51 -43.52 27.99 24.66
N ALA A 52 -43.54 28.82 23.61
CA ALA A 52 -44.41 28.61 22.45
C ALA A 52 -43.84 27.62 21.44
N ARG A 53 -42.56 27.23 21.59
CA ARG A 53 -41.89 26.25 20.74
C ARG A 53 -41.49 25.04 21.59
N THR A 54 -42.15 23.91 21.36
CA THR A 54 -41.90 22.67 22.10
C THR A 54 -41.64 21.52 21.12
N ARG A 55 -40.84 20.53 21.54
CA ARG A 55 -40.63 19.30 20.76
C ARG A 55 -41.73 18.27 20.98
N ASP A 56 -42.02 17.98 22.25
CA ASP A 56 -42.93 16.90 22.66
C ASP A 56 -44.28 17.41 23.19
N GLY A 57 -44.62 18.68 22.92
CA GLY A 57 -45.90 19.28 23.33
C GLY A 57 -45.96 19.77 24.78
N GLN A 58 -44.88 19.61 25.55
CA GLN A 58 -44.72 20.11 26.91
C GLN A 58 -43.39 20.88 27.03
N GLY A 59 -43.33 21.87 27.93
CA GLY A 59 -42.11 22.64 28.20
C GLY A 59 -41.88 23.83 27.26
N GLY A 60 -40.61 24.08 26.93
CA GLY A 60 -40.16 25.11 26.00
C GLY A 60 -38.80 24.76 25.38
N ALA A 61 -38.29 25.61 24.50
CA ALA A 61 -37.00 25.41 23.86
C ALA A 61 -36.08 26.62 24.03
N LEU A 62 -34.77 26.40 24.04
CA LEU A 62 -33.78 27.47 24.00
C LEU A 62 -33.83 28.16 22.65
N LYS A 63 -34.28 29.42 22.63
CA LYS A 63 -34.29 30.26 21.44
C LYS A 63 -33.01 31.07 21.36
N VAL A 64 -32.27 30.91 20.26
CA VAL A 64 -31.08 31.72 19.95
C VAL A 64 -31.36 32.55 18.71
N SER A 65 -31.54 33.86 18.92
CA SER A 65 -31.82 34.81 17.84
C SER A 65 -30.56 35.16 17.02
N PRO A 66 -30.72 35.80 15.84
CA PRO A 66 -29.60 36.31 15.07
C PRO A 66 -28.65 37.20 15.90
N ASN A 67 -27.35 37.07 15.66
CA ASN A 67 -26.25 37.73 16.38
C ASN A 67 -26.17 37.40 17.88
N SER A 68 -26.80 36.30 18.31
CA SER A 68 -26.72 35.80 19.68
C SER A 68 -25.85 34.55 19.81
N THR A 69 -25.40 34.25 21.03
CA THR A 69 -24.65 33.03 21.36
C THR A 69 -25.06 32.53 22.73
N ALA A 70 -25.18 31.21 22.87
CA ALA A 70 -25.38 30.52 24.14
C ALA A 70 -24.31 29.44 24.29
N LEU A 71 -23.51 29.50 25.35
CA LEU A 71 -22.45 28.53 25.64
C LEU A 71 -22.69 27.90 27.01
N LEU A 72 -22.71 26.58 27.07
CA LEU A 72 -22.77 25.81 28.30
C LEU A 72 -21.39 25.20 28.58
N LYS A 73 -20.73 25.70 29.62
CA LYS A 73 -19.49 25.11 30.11
C LYS A 73 -19.81 23.84 30.90
N LEU A 74 -19.15 22.74 30.56
CA LEU A 74 -19.43 21.41 31.10
C LEU A 74 -18.36 20.95 32.09
N ARG A 75 -17.12 21.39 31.88
CA ARG A 75 -15.94 21.05 32.70
C ARG A 75 -14.80 22.04 32.45
N ASP A 76 -13.75 21.97 33.26
CA ASP A 76 -12.57 22.83 33.11
C ASP A 76 -11.58 22.30 32.06
N GLN A 77 -11.34 20.99 32.06
CA GLN A 77 -10.40 20.33 31.15
C GLN A 77 -11.12 19.67 29.97
N ASP A 78 -10.48 19.63 28.81
CA ASP A 78 -10.99 18.92 27.64
C ASP A 78 -10.96 17.40 27.87
N GLY A 79 -12.05 16.72 27.51
CA GLY A 79 -12.14 15.26 27.65
C GLY A 79 -13.07 14.61 26.64
N SER A 80 -13.23 13.28 26.78
CA SER A 80 -14.18 12.49 26.02
C SER A 80 -15.61 12.63 26.53
N GLY A 81 -16.60 12.16 25.78
CA GLY A 81 -18.00 12.19 26.18
C GLY A 81 -18.93 12.38 24.99
N LYS A 82 -20.23 12.34 25.25
CA LYS A 82 -21.28 12.45 24.25
C LYS A 82 -22.23 13.59 24.59
N ILE A 83 -22.58 14.39 23.59
CA ILE A 83 -23.64 15.40 23.67
C ILE A 83 -24.71 15.08 22.65
N GLU A 84 -25.95 15.01 23.09
CA GLU A 84 -27.13 14.87 22.25
C GLU A 84 -28.02 16.11 22.43
N LEU A 85 -28.59 16.60 21.35
CA LEU A 85 -29.50 17.74 21.37
C LEU A 85 -30.45 17.69 20.18
N TRP A 86 -31.63 18.28 20.35
CA TRP A 86 -32.56 18.51 19.27
C TRP A 86 -32.48 19.94 18.80
N VAL A 87 -32.46 20.14 17.48
CA VAL A 87 -32.36 21.45 16.85
C VAL A 87 -33.50 21.63 15.87
N TYR A 88 -34.28 22.68 16.04
CA TYR A 88 -35.34 23.06 15.11
C TYR A 88 -34.79 23.95 14.01
N ASP A 89 -34.82 23.46 12.76
CA ASP A 89 -34.54 24.24 11.57
C ASP A 89 -35.87 24.68 10.95
N ASP A 90 -36.14 25.98 10.96
CA ASP A 90 -37.37 26.55 10.37
C ASP A 90 -37.34 26.64 8.83
N GLY A 91 -36.24 26.24 8.20
CA GLY A 91 -36.08 26.27 6.74
C GLY A 91 -35.84 27.67 6.16
N THR A 92 -35.66 28.70 7.00
CA THR A 92 -35.41 30.08 6.56
C THR A 92 -34.15 30.16 5.69
N LYS A 93 -34.21 30.98 4.63
CA LYS A 93 -33.13 31.20 3.68
C LYS A 93 -32.84 32.70 3.52
N PRO A 94 -31.57 33.12 3.38
CA PRO A 94 -31.24 34.48 3.02
C PRO A 94 -31.70 34.78 1.60
N GLU A 95 -31.90 36.07 1.30
CA GLU A 95 -32.27 36.55 -0.05
C GLU A 95 -31.27 36.09 -1.11
N ASN A 96 -29.97 36.08 -0.78
CA ASN A 96 -28.91 35.55 -1.63
C ASN A 96 -28.18 34.40 -0.95
N ALA A 97 -28.63 33.16 -1.19
CA ALA A 97 -28.01 31.95 -0.67
C ALA A 97 -26.62 31.62 -1.28
N LYS A 98 -26.17 32.38 -2.28
CA LYS A 98 -24.85 32.25 -2.89
C LYS A 98 -23.83 33.24 -2.32
N ALA A 99 -24.25 34.22 -1.54
CA ALA A 99 -23.35 35.11 -0.81
C ALA A 99 -22.78 34.42 0.43
N ASN A 100 -21.56 34.79 0.83
CA ASN A 100 -20.96 34.29 2.06
C ASN A 100 -21.78 34.75 3.27
N ARG A 101 -22.32 33.81 4.03
CA ARG A 101 -23.05 34.06 5.27
C ARG A 101 -22.93 32.90 6.24
N VAL A 102 -22.65 33.23 7.49
CA VAL A 102 -22.58 32.26 8.59
C VAL A 102 -23.96 32.22 9.27
N GLY A 103 -24.77 31.21 8.93
CA GLY A 103 -26.07 31.00 9.56
C GLY A 103 -25.96 30.37 10.96
N PRO A 104 -27.09 29.90 11.51
CA PRO A 104 -27.12 29.21 12.79
C PRO A 104 -26.25 27.95 12.78
N ARG A 105 -25.63 27.67 13.92
CA ARG A 105 -24.68 26.56 14.09
C ARG A 105 -24.55 26.17 15.55
N TRP A 106 -24.16 24.93 15.81
CA TRP A 106 -24.02 24.36 17.14
C TRP A 106 -22.94 23.28 17.16
N GLY A 107 -22.21 23.16 18.27
CA GLY A 107 -21.23 22.07 18.42
C GLY A 107 -20.25 22.26 19.57
N LEU A 108 -19.21 21.43 19.55
CA LEU A 108 -18.26 21.26 20.65
C LEU A 108 -17.19 22.35 20.63
N VAL A 109 -16.81 22.81 21.82
CA VAL A 109 -15.74 23.80 22.03
C VAL A 109 -14.70 23.23 22.99
N GLN A 110 -13.43 23.46 22.66
CA GLN A 110 -12.29 23.21 23.53
C GLN A 110 -11.89 24.42 24.37
N SER A 111 -11.16 24.12 25.44
CA SER A 111 -10.53 25.11 26.32
C SER A 111 -9.67 26.16 25.59
N ASP A 112 -9.03 25.81 24.48
CA ASP A 112 -8.18 26.71 23.68
C ASP A 112 -8.94 27.51 22.60
N GLY A 113 -10.27 27.33 22.51
CA GLY A 113 -11.15 27.97 21.53
C GLY A 113 -11.31 27.18 20.21
N THR A 114 -10.57 26.08 20.02
CA THR A 114 -10.80 25.17 18.89
C THR A 114 -12.20 24.58 18.98
N LEU A 115 -12.91 24.50 17.86
CA LEU A 115 -14.29 24.02 17.83
C LEU A 115 -14.59 23.19 16.58
N LEU A 116 -15.59 22.33 16.69
CA LEU A 116 -16.36 21.79 15.56
C LEU A 116 -17.82 22.19 15.74
N ALA A 117 -18.41 22.84 14.75
CA ALA A 117 -19.84 23.12 14.72
C ALA A 117 -20.50 22.56 13.45
N VAL A 118 -21.69 21.97 13.60
CA VAL A 118 -22.62 21.73 12.49
C VAL A 118 -23.47 22.99 12.32
N GLY A 119 -23.73 23.40 11.08
CA GLY A 119 -24.63 24.52 10.86
C GLY A 119 -25.00 24.75 9.41
N ILE A 120 -25.55 25.93 9.18
CA ILE A 120 -26.09 26.36 7.89
C ILE A 120 -25.18 27.45 7.34
N LEU A 121 -24.23 27.06 6.49
CA LEU A 121 -23.25 27.97 5.89
C LEU A 121 -23.59 28.23 4.42
N TYR A 122 -23.64 29.50 4.04
CA TYR A 122 -23.94 29.95 2.68
C TYR A 122 -22.67 30.46 2.02
N ALA A 123 -22.41 30.00 0.81
CA ALA A 123 -21.37 30.47 -0.10
C ALA A 123 -21.71 29.97 -1.51
N SER A 124 -21.09 30.52 -2.55
CA SER A 124 -21.38 30.15 -3.95
C SER A 124 -21.19 28.65 -4.24
N TYR A 125 -20.20 28.06 -3.56
CA TYR A 125 -19.81 26.64 -3.62
C TYR A 125 -20.45 25.76 -2.54
N LEU A 126 -21.33 26.30 -1.69
CA LEU A 126 -22.04 25.55 -0.65
C LEU A 126 -23.54 25.46 -0.94
N GLY A 127 -24.15 24.38 -0.48
CA GLY A 127 -25.58 24.11 -0.60
C GLY A 127 -26.40 24.53 0.64
N GLY A 128 -26.04 25.64 1.32
CA GLY A 128 -26.66 26.01 2.61
C GLY A 128 -28.19 26.22 2.58
N SER A 129 -28.78 26.46 1.41
CA SER A 129 -30.24 26.50 1.22
C SER A 129 -30.91 25.13 1.23
N GLU A 130 -30.14 24.05 1.13
CA GLU A 130 -30.62 22.68 0.93
C GLU A 130 -30.12 21.72 2.01
N GLY A 131 -28.91 21.94 2.54
CA GLY A 131 -28.27 21.02 3.48
C GLY A 131 -27.33 21.68 4.46
N TYR A 132 -26.78 20.85 5.35
CA TYR A 132 -25.90 21.26 6.44
C TYR A 132 -24.42 21.12 6.08
N THR A 133 -23.60 21.96 6.71
CA THR A 133 -22.14 21.94 6.64
C THR A 133 -21.57 21.91 8.04
N ALA A 134 -20.64 21.01 8.33
CA ALA A 134 -19.81 21.14 9.55
C ALA A 134 -18.57 21.97 9.26
N THR A 135 -18.07 22.67 10.27
CA THR A 135 -16.89 23.52 10.19
C THR A 135 -16.01 23.35 11.41
N ALA A 136 -14.69 23.28 11.20
CA ALA A 136 -13.67 23.21 12.24
C ALA A 136 -12.78 24.46 12.20
N ASN A 137 -12.72 25.22 13.30
CA ASN A 137 -11.99 26.50 13.36
C ASN A 137 -11.77 26.98 14.82
N ASP A 138 -11.38 28.24 15.01
CA ASP A 138 -11.12 28.90 16.31
C ASP A 138 -12.18 29.98 16.67
N GLY A 139 -13.36 29.91 16.04
CA GLY A 139 -14.45 30.88 16.15
C GLY A 139 -14.31 32.14 15.27
N LYS A 140 -13.18 32.32 14.56
CA LYS A 140 -12.91 33.53 13.76
C LYS A 140 -13.17 33.35 12.27
N ASP A 141 -12.78 32.20 11.71
CA ASP A 141 -12.95 31.89 10.30
C ASP A 141 -13.82 30.63 10.09
N TRP A 142 -15.12 30.85 9.93
CA TRP A 142 -16.12 29.79 9.79
C TRP A 142 -16.07 29.05 8.45
N PHE A 143 -15.30 29.53 7.47
CA PHE A 143 -15.17 28.92 6.14
C PHE A 143 -13.81 28.22 5.94
N ARG A 144 -12.95 28.19 6.99
CA ARG A 144 -11.60 27.64 6.92
C ARG A 144 -11.55 26.17 6.55
N GLN A 145 -12.35 25.34 7.22
CA GLN A 145 -12.34 23.89 7.02
C GLN A 145 -13.75 23.35 7.10
N LEU A 146 -14.24 22.86 5.97
CA LEU A 146 -15.65 22.55 5.76
C LEU A 146 -15.85 21.07 5.45
N PHE A 147 -16.92 20.50 5.99
CA PHE A 147 -17.38 19.15 5.71
C PHE A 147 -18.82 19.23 5.22
N TRP A 148 -19.05 18.94 3.93
CA TRP A 148 -20.41 18.87 3.39
C TRP A 148 -21.11 17.60 3.85
N LEU A 149 -22.23 17.72 4.55
CA LEU A 149 -22.80 16.59 5.29
C LEU A 149 -23.73 15.70 4.44
N GLY A 150 -24.22 16.19 3.30
CA GLY A 150 -25.22 15.49 2.49
C GLY A 150 -26.58 15.31 3.17
N VAL A 151 -26.79 15.95 4.33
CA VAL A 151 -28.04 15.95 5.09
C VAL A 151 -28.92 17.11 4.63
N LYS A 152 -30.19 16.84 4.31
CA LYS A 152 -31.15 17.84 3.85
C LYS A 152 -31.81 18.59 5.01
N ARG A 153 -32.07 19.88 4.82
CA ARG A 153 -32.80 20.75 5.75
C ARG A 153 -34.32 20.61 5.67
N ALA A 154 -34.84 20.15 4.52
CA ALA A 154 -36.27 20.06 4.28
C ALA A 154 -36.85 18.69 4.65
N PRO A 155 -38.09 18.62 5.17
CA PRO A 155 -38.93 19.75 5.58
C PRO A 155 -38.43 20.42 6.87
N ALA A 156 -38.86 21.66 7.12
CA ALA A 156 -38.58 22.34 8.38
C ALA A 156 -39.07 21.50 9.57
N GLY A 157 -38.27 21.42 10.63
CA GLY A 157 -38.59 20.57 11.77
C GLY A 157 -37.45 20.35 12.75
N TRP A 158 -37.73 19.49 13.73
CA TRP A 158 -36.77 19.05 14.74
C TRP A 158 -35.84 17.98 14.20
N HIS A 159 -34.55 18.16 14.40
CA HIS A 159 -33.50 17.22 14.04
C HIS A 159 -32.66 16.87 15.26
N LYS A 160 -32.45 15.58 15.49
CA LYS A 160 -31.55 15.11 16.54
C LYS A 160 -30.12 15.16 16.04
N TRP A 161 -29.24 15.77 16.82
CA TRP A 161 -27.81 15.77 16.60
C TRP A 161 -27.11 15.13 17.78
N ALA A 162 -26.08 14.33 17.51
CA ALA A 162 -25.17 13.85 18.54
C ALA A 162 -23.72 14.13 18.15
N PHE A 163 -22.93 14.60 19.11
CA PHE A 163 -21.48 14.69 19.03
C PHE A 163 -20.91 13.69 20.04
N ASP A 164 -20.33 12.61 19.54
CA ASP A 164 -19.73 11.56 20.36
C ASP A 164 -18.21 11.66 20.22
N PHE A 165 -17.54 12.17 21.25
CA PHE A 165 -16.10 12.21 21.32
C PHE A 165 -15.62 11.02 22.14
N ASP A 166 -15.36 9.90 21.46
CA ASP A 166 -14.83 8.71 22.10
C ASP A 166 -13.37 8.91 22.52
N ALA A 167 -13.00 8.37 23.68
CA ALA A 167 -11.67 8.57 24.25
C ALA A 167 -10.53 8.01 23.37
N GLU A 168 -10.82 7.02 22.52
CA GLU A 168 -9.81 6.38 21.66
C GLU A 168 -10.08 6.61 20.17
N ASN A 169 -11.35 6.62 19.76
CA ASN A 169 -11.76 6.74 18.37
C ASN A 169 -11.98 8.19 17.90
N GLY A 170 -11.96 9.16 18.83
CA GLY A 170 -12.14 10.56 18.54
C GLY A 170 -13.59 10.92 18.19
N LEU A 171 -13.77 12.01 17.46
CA LEU A 171 -15.07 12.61 17.21
C LEU A 171 -15.89 11.91 16.12
N GLN A 172 -17.15 11.62 16.45
CA GLN A 172 -18.21 11.19 15.54
C GLN A 172 -19.41 12.14 15.65
N VAL A 173 -20.11 12.34 14.53
CA VAL A 173 -21.30 13.20 14.46
C VAL A 173 -22.46 12.38 13.91
N PHE A 174 -23.63 12.49 14.55
CA PHE A 174 -24.84 11.78 14.14
C PHE A 174 -25.97 12.76 13.86
N HIS A 175 -26.79 12.42 12.85
CA HIS A 175 -28.05 13.08 12.53
C HIS A 175 -29.17 12.04 12.57
N ASN A 176 -30.18 12.27 13.40
CA ASN A 176 -31.31 11.34 13.60
C ASN A 176 -30.83 9.89 13.80
N ASP A 177 -29.88 9.72 14.73
CA ASP A 177 -29.25 8.46 15.12
C ASP A 177 -28.46 7.73 14.00
N LYS A 178 -28.23 8.40 12.86
CA LYS A 178 -27.37 7.93 11.78
C LYS A 178 -26.06 8.70 11.76
N GLU A 179 -24.94 7.98 11.69
CA GLU A 179 -23.62 8.62 11.61
C GLU A 179 -23.48 9.42 10.32
N VAL A 180 -22.94 10.64 10.43
CA VAL A 180 -22.63 11.53 9.33
C VAL A 180 -21.16 11.35 8.96
N SER A 181 -20.88 10.34 8.15
CA SER A 181 -19.51 9.90 7.80
C SER A 181 -18.65 10.94 7.09
N ALA A 182 -19.25 12.05 6.62
CA ALA A 182 -18.55 13.17 6.01
C ALA A 182 -17.68 13.96 7.01
N VAL A 183 -17.97 13.90 8.31
CA VAL A 183 -17.16 14.54 9.34
C VAL A 183 -15.98 13.64 9.69
N GLU A 184 -14.79 14.01 9.24
CA GLU A 184 -13.55 13.32 9.61
C GLU A 184 -13.02 13.88 10.94
N GLY A 185 -13.31 13.21 12.06
CA GLY A 185 -12.92 13.67 13.40
C GLY A 185 -11.42 13.97 13.56
N SER A 186 -10.55 13.20 12.92
CA SER A 186 -9.10 13.44 12.92
C SER A 186 -8.69 14.75 12.24
N LYS A 187 -9.50 15.25 11.30
CA LYS A 187 -9.29 16.53 10.62
C LYS A 187 -9.93 17.69 11.39
N ALA A 188 -10.89 17.44 12.27
CA ALA A 188 -11.57 18.49 13.05
C ALA A 188 -10.65 19.19 14.06
N GLY A 189 -9.48 18.63 14.37
CA GLY A 189 -8.50 19.23 15.27
C GLY A 189 -8.86 19.15 16.76
N LEU A 190 -10.03 18.59 17.09
CA LEU A 190 -10.49 18.47 18.47
C LEU A 190 -9.71 17.39 19.24
N LYS A 191 -9.27 17.73 20.45
CA LYS A 191 -8.58 16.81 21.39
C LYS A 191 -9.47 16.31 22.53
N GLY A 192 -10.70 16.78 22.54
CA GLY A 192 -11.72 16.61 23.56
C GLY A 192 -12.64 17.82 23.48
N PHE A 193 -13.49 17.99 24.47
CA PHE A 193 -14.31 19.20 24.60
C PHE A 193 -14.51 19.55 26.06
N ASN A 194 -14.75 20.83 26.35
CA ASN A 194 -15.13 21.29 27.68
C ASN A 194 -16.48 22.02 27.70
N ALA A 195 -17.04 22.32 26.52
CA ALA A 195 -18.30 23.04 26.38
C ALA A 195 -19.07 22.66 25.11
N ILE A 196 -20.36 22.98 25.10
CA ILE A 196 -21.22 23.04 23.91
C ILE A 196 -21.61 24.51 23.69
N ALA A 197 -21.59 24.95 22.44
CA ALA A 197 -22.01 26.29 22.07
C ALA A 197 -23.01 26.28 20.91
N ILE A 198 -23.92 27.24 20.94
CA ILE A 198 -24.96 27.47 19.94
C ILE A 198 -24.85 28.94 19.53
N TRP A 199 -24.71 29.16 18.23
CA TRP A 199 -24.60 30.50 17.66
C TRP A 199 -25.78 30.75 16.74
N GLY A 200 -26.38 31.93 16.87
CA GLY A 200 -27.37 32.42 15.94
C GLY A 200 -26.76 32.79 14.59
N ASP A 201 -27.64 33.12 13.65
CA ASP A 201 -27.29 33.65 12.34
C ASP A 201 -26.53 34.98 12.47
N ALA A 202 -25.36 35.08 11.85
CA ALA A 202 -24.51 36.28 11.90
C ALA A 202 -24.64 37.15 10.62
N GLY A 203 -25.60 36.86 9.74
CA GLY A 203 -25.87 37.64 8.53
C GLY A 203 -26.79 38.83 8.74
N GLN A 204 -26.72 39.78 7.80
CA GLN A 204 -27.64 40.93 7.73
C GLN A 204 -28.96 40.53 7.03
N GLY A 205 -30.06 41.22 7.35
CA GLY A 205 -31.39 41.01 6.73
C GLY A 205 -32.21 39.90 7.41
N ASN A 206 -32.86 39.03 6.63
CA ASN A 206 -33.71 37.93 7.11
C ASN A 206 -32.91 36.86 7.88
N GLY A 207 -32.63 37.12 9.16
CA GLY A 207 -31.90 36.24 10.09
C GLY A 207 -32.70 35.01 10.50
N GLN A 208 -32.10 33.83 10.40
CA GLN A 208 -32.71 32.61 10.92
C GLN A 208 -32.56 32.54 12.45
N THR A 209 -33.66 32.24 13.14
CA THR A 209 -33.64 31.88 14.57
C THR A 209 -33.54 30.36 14.68
N VAL A 210 -32.76 29.87 15.65
CA VAL A 210 -32.67 28.43 15.94
C VAL A 210 -33.22 28.15 17.34
N TRP A 211 -33.92 27.02 17.47
CA TRP A 211 -34.37 26.50 18.76
C TRP A 211 -33.66 25.20 19.07
N VAL A 212 -33.25 25.03 20.33
CA VAL A 212 -32.60 23.82 20.82
C VAL A 212 -33.37 23.27 22.00
N ASP A 213 -33.54 21.95 22.05
CA ASP A 213 -34.22 21.27 23.14
C ASP A 213 -33.54 19.95 23.51
N ASP A 214 -33.86 19.41 24.68
CA ASP A 214 -33.39 18.12 25.21
C ASP A 214 -31.88 17.90 25.08
N VAL A 215 -31.10 18.84 25.63
CA VAL A 215 -29.64 18.71 25.65
C VAL A 215 -29.26 17.67 26.71
N SER A 216 -28.72 16.55 26.26
CA SER A 216 -28.18 15.49 27.12
C SER A 216 -26.67 15.41 26.98
N VAL A 217 -25.97 15.37 28.11
CA VAL A 217 -24.51 15.32 28.17
C VAL A 217 -24.10 14.13 29.02
N THR A 218 -23.25 13.28 28.46
CA THR A 218 -22.55 12.22 29.19
C THR A 218 -21.05 12.52 29.11
N LEU A 219 -20.41 12.83 30.24
CA LEU A 219 -18.99 13.11 30.26
C LEU A 219 -18.16 11.83 30.44
N GLY A 220 -17.11 11.69 29.64
CA GLY A 220 -16.11 10.65 29.78
C GLY A 220 -14.80 11.18 30.37
N GLY A 221 -13.84 10.28 30.57
CA GLY A 221 -12.50 10.60 31.05
C GLY A 221 -11.62 11.33 30.02
N PRO A 222 -10.33 11.51 30.34
CA PRO A 222 -9.36 12.09 29.40
C PRO A 222 -9.31 11.31 28.08
N ALA A 223 -9.29 12.02 26.95
CA ALA A 223 -9.07 11.39 25.66
C ALA A 223 -7.63 10.86 25.56
N LYS A 224 -7.46 9.61 25.13
CA LYS A 224 -6.16 9.05 24.77
C LYS A 224 -5.86 9.46 23.33
N LEU A 225 -5.23 10.61 23.17
CA LEU A 225 -4.70 11.02 21.87
C LEU A 225 -3.59 10.06 21.48
N VAL A 226 -3.90 9.08 20.63
CA VAL A 226 -2.90 8.33 19.89
C VAL A 226 -2.55 9.21 18.67
N PRO A 227 -1.39 9.89 18.65
CA PRO A 227 -1.00 10.64 17.47
C PRO A 227 -0.94 9.68 16.29
N PRO A 228 -1.40 10.09 15.09
CA PRO A 228 -1.23 9.26 13.91
C PRO A 228 0.27 8.98 13.73
N PRO A 229 0.66 7.74 13.40
CA PRO A 229 2.04 7.43 13.08
C PRO A 229 2.55 8.38 11.99
N GLY A 230 3.79 8.84 12.12
CA GLY A 230 4.40 9.76 11.15
C GLY A 230 4.88 9.06 9.88
N GLU A 231 5.79 9.71 9.16
CA GLU A 231 6.50 9.07 8.04
C GLU A 231 7.69 8.24 8.55
N ALA A 232 7.90 7.05 7.97
CA ALA A 232 9.08 6.23 8.23
C ALA A 232 9.71 5.73 6.92
N ASN A 233 11.04 5.73 6.87
CA ASN A 233 11.80 5.18 5.76
C ASN A 233 12.64 3.98 6.23
N PRO A 234 12.15 2.73 6.10
CA PRO A 234 12.90 1.54 6.49
C PRO A 234 14.10 1.26 5.56
N TYR A 235 14.26 2.05 4.51
CA TYR A 235 15.28 1.91 3.48
C TYR A 235 16.25 3.10 3.44
N ASP A 236 16.21 3.99 4.43
CA ASP A 236 17.25 5.00 4.54
C ASP A 236 18.60 4.33 4.82
N GLU A 237 19.68 4.91 4.28
CA GLU A 237 21.01 4.29 4.32
C GLU A 237 21.47 3.99 5.75
N ARG A 238 21.13 4.85 6.72
CA ARG A 238 21.51 4.64 8.12
C ARG A 238 20.72 3.50 8.75
N ALA A 239 19.40 3.41 8.50
CA ALA A 239 18.59 2.28 8.97
C ALA A 239 19.06 0.96 8.37
N VAL A 240 19.39 0.93 7.08
CA VAL A 240 19.92 -0.27 6.43
C VAL A 240 21.27 -0.68 7.00
N LEU A 241 22.19 0.26 7.19
CA LEU A 241 23.50 -0.03 7.80
C LEU A 241 23.41 -0.45 9.27
N ALA A 242 22.40 0.03 10.00
CA ALA A 242 22.13 -0.35 11.38
C ALA A 242 21.47 -1.73 11.51
N ASP A 243 20.91 -2.28 10.43
CA ASP A 243 20.30 -3.62 10.43
C ASP A 243 21.40 -4.70 10.38
N PRO A 244 21.62 -5.47 11.45
CA PRO A 244 22.66 -6.51 11.44
C PRO A 244 22.36 -7.63 10.43
N SER A 245 21.09 -7.80 10.02
CA SER A 245 20.68 -8.88 9.13
C SER A 245 21.13 -8.68 7.68
N VAL A 246 21.39 -7.44 7.25
CA VAL A 246 21.92 -7.15 5.90
C VAL A 246 23.42 -7.43 5.78
N ASN A 247 24.10 -7.61 6.91
CA ASN A 247 25.51 -7.98 7.00
C ASN A 247 25.71 -9.42 7.54
N ARG A 248 24.64 -10.21 7.63
CA ARG A 248 24.73 -11.60 8.10
C ARG A 248 25.65 -12.39 7.17
N ALA A 249 26.72 -12.94 7.73
CA ALA A 249 27.58 -13.85 6.99
C ALA A 249 26.79 -15.10 6.57
N VAL A 250 26.77 -15.38 5.26
CA VAL A 250 26.23 -16.62 4.71
C VAL A 250 27.40 -17.49 4.29
N VAL A 251 27.39 -18.75 4.75
CA VAL A 251 28.40 -19.73 4.34
C VAL A 251 28.19 -20.04 2.85
N ILE A 252 29.26 -19.89 2.06
CA ILE A 252 29.25 -20.33 0.66
C ILE A 252 29.39 -21.84 0.66
N TYR A 253 28.28 -22.53 0.41
CA TYR A 253 28.26 -23.97 0.25
C TYR A 253 28.56 -24.37 -1.19
N THR A 254 29.33 -25.45 -1.32
CA THR A 254 29.79 -26.13 -2.54
C THR A 254 29.64 -27.63 -2.34
N SER A 255 29.82 -28.43 -3.38
CA SER A 255 29.87 -29.89 -3.25
C SER A 255 30.95 -30.37 -2.28
N GLY A 256 32.09 -29.65 -2.20
CA GLY A 256 33.23 -30.02 -1.36
C GLY A 256 33.06 -29.71 0.14
N ASN A 257 32.14 -28.83 0.52
CA ASN A 257 31.84 -28.48 1.92
C ASN A 257 30.33 -28.60 2.22
N ALA A 258 29.65 -29.52 1.55
CA ALA A 258 28.24 -29.80 1.72
C ALA A 258 27.90 -30.10 3.20
N PRO A 259 27.00 -29.35 3.85
CA PRO A 259 26.66 -29.60 5.24
C PRO A 259 25.78 -30.84 5.37
N LEU A 260 25.95 -31.57 6.47
CA LEU A 260 25.09 -32.69 6.82
C LEU A 260 23.70 -32.20 7.22
N THR A 261 22.69 -33.01 6.94
CA THR A 261 21.35 -32.81 7.51
C THR A 261 21.40 -33.10 9.01
N PRO A 262 20.96 -32.18 9.88
CA PRO A 262 20.93 -32.44 11.32
C PRO A 262 19.92 -33.54 11.67
N ALA A 263 20.20 -34.31 12.72
CA ALA A 263 19.20 -35.20 13.31
C ALA A 263 18.02 -34.39 13.89
N LEU A 264 16.84 -35.00 13.98
CA LEU A 264 15.63 -34.32 14.46
C LEU A 264 15.79 -33.78 15.89
N GLU A 265 16.45 -34.56 16.74
CA GLU A 265 16.67 -34.26 18.15
C GLU A 265 17.68 -33.13 18.35
N ALA A 266 18.53 -32.89 17.35
CA ALA A 266 19.51 -31.80 17.33
C ALA A 266 18.89 -30.45 16.94
N LEU A 267 17.72 -30.45 16.28
CA LEU A 267 16.99 -29.22 16.04
C LEU A 267 16.44 -28.66 17.36
N PRO A 268 16.52 -27.34 17.59
CA PRO A 268 15.94 -26.75 18.80
C PRO A 268 14.44 -27.03 18.89
N LEU A 269 13.99 -27.42 20.09
CA LEU A 269 12.57 -27.52 20.44
C LEU A 269 12.12 -26.16 20.99
N LYS A 270 11.18 -25.49 20.31
CA LYS A 270 10.74 -24.13 20.67
C LYS A 270 9.23 -24.04 20.80
N GLU A 271 8.77 -23.20 21.72
CA GLU A 271 7.35 -22.84 21.88
C GLU A 271 6.87 -21.86 20.80
N SER A 272 7.79 -21.06 20.27
CA SER A 272 7.49 -20.07 19.22
C SER A 272 8.72 -19.73 18.38
N VAL A 273 8.47 -19.14 17.22
CA VAL A 273 9.49 -18.54 16.36
C VAL A 273 9.03 -17.16 15.89
N THR A 274 9.97 -16.24 15.74
CA THR A 274 9.71 -14.86 15.33
C THR A 274 10.50 -14.51 14.07
N GLN A 275 9.83 -13.83 13.14
CA GLN A 275 10.43 -13.33 11.91
C GLN A 275 9.74 -12.03 11.46
N TYR A 276 10.53 -10.99 11.20
CA TYR A 276 10.04 -9.69 10.71
C TYR A 276 8.90 -9.08 11.56
N GLY A 277 8.97 -9.25 12.88
CA GLY A 277 7.95 -8.77 13.83
C GLY A 277 6.73 -9.69 13.97
N ILE A 278 6.65 -10.78 13.20
CA ILE A 278 5.59 -11.78 13.28
C ILE A 278 6.09 -12.93 14.16
N THR A 279 5.34 -13.30 15.18
CA THR A 279 5.64 -14.45 16.04
C THR A 279 4.54 -15.49 15.93
N TRP A 280 4.91 -16.72 15.56
CA TRP A 280 4.01 -17.86 15.60
C TRP A 280 4.27 -18.67 16.86
N THR A 281 3.24 -18.85 17.69
CA THR A 281 3.28 -19.69 18.89
C THR A 281 2.62 -21.03 18.59
N PHE A 282 3.33 -22.11 18.86
CA PHE A 282 2.84 -23.46 18.66
C PHE A 282 1.97 -23.89 19.84
N GLU A 283 0.98 -24.75 19.59
CA GLU A 283 0.18 -25.36 20.65
C GLU A 283 1.04 -26.26 21.56
N ASN A 284 1.97 -27.01 20.95
CA ASN A 284 3.00 -27.77 21.63
C ASN A 284 4.37 -27.36 21.07
N PRO A 285 5.46 -27.37 21.86
CA PRO A 285 6.79 -27.06 21.35
C PRO A 285 7.15 -27.88 20.10
N ALA A 286 7.64 -27.22 19.05
CA ALA A 286 7.96 -27.83 17.77
C ALA A 286 9.48 -27.83 17.52
N ARG A 287 9.97 -28.84 16.79
CA ARG A 287 11.35 -28.86 16.27
C ARG A 287 11.44 -27.91 15.10
N VAL A 288 12.34 -26.94 15.18
CA VAL A 288 12.47 -25.87 14.17
C VAL A 288 13.87 -25.77 13.61
N GLY A 289 13.96 -25.36 12.34
CA GLY A 289 15.22 -25.05 11.68
C GLY A 289 15.07 -23.83 10.77
N GLN A 290 16.16 -23.47 10.09
CA GLN A 290 16.17 -22.34 9.16
C GLN A 290 16.68 -22.78 7.79
N PHE A 291 16.11 -22.19 6.75
CA PHE A 291 16.64 -22.25 5.39
C PHE A 291 17.86 -21.33 5.24
N ILE A 292 18.58 -21.46 4.12
CA ILE A 292 19.80 -20.68 3.84
C ILE A 292 19.58 -19.17 3.82
N ASN A 293 18.37 -18.72 3.45
CA ASN A 293 17.99 -17.31 3.49
C ASN A 293 17.60 -16.85 4.92
N GLY A 294 17.43 -17.77 5.86
CA GLY A 294 17.08 -17.52 7.27
C GLY A 294 15.61 -17.69 7.61
N ASP A 295 14.76 -18.00 6.64
CA ASP A 295 13.34 -18.27 6.88
C ASP A 295 13.18 -19.50 7.77
N TRP A 296 12.18 -19.47 8.66
CA TRP A 296 11.90 -20.59 9.57
C TRP A 296 11.14 -21.73 8.89
N TYR A 297 11.50 -22.96 9.26
CA TYR A 297 10.65 -24.13 9.09
C TYR A 297 10.41 -24.86 10.41
N VAL A 298 9.31 -25.61 10.45
CA VAL A 298 8.93 -26.55 11.50
C VAL A 298 8.91 -27.97 10.94
N VAL A 299 9.31 -28.96 11.73
CA VAL A 299 9.31 -30.38 11.31
C VAL A 299 8.10 -31.11 11.87
N GLY A 300 7.34 -31.77 11.00
CA GLY A 300 6.16 -32.56 11.35
C GLY A 300 4.89 -31.71 11.45
N PRO A 301 3.72 -32.34 11.64
CA PRO A 301 2.48 -31.60 11.83
C PRO A 301 2.59 -30.72 13.07
N VAL A 302 2.15 -29.46 12.95
CA VAL A 302 2.11 -28.51 14.07
C VAL A 302 0.79 -27.76 14.07
N THR A 303 0.33 -27.35 15.24
CA THR A 303 -0.79 -26.40 15.37
C THR A 303 -0.24 -25.05 15.77
N ILE A 304 -0.53 -24.02 14.99
CA ILE A 304 -0.28 -22.62 15.36
C ILE A 304 -1.43 -22.18 16.26
N LYS A 305 -1.12 -21.96 17.54
CA LYS A 305 -2.08 -21.56 18.56
C LYS A 305 -2.35 -20.06 18.51
N SER A 306 -1.31 -19.25 18.35
CA SER A 306 -1.44 -17.80 18.27
C SER A 306 -0.40 -17.19 17.34
N ILE A 307 -0.74 -16.02 16.81
CA ILE A 307 0.15 -15.17 16.01
C ILE A 307 0.19 -13.80 16.68
N ALA A 308 1.38 -13.21 16.79
CA ALA A 308 1.57 -11.83 17.23
C ALA A 308 2.20 -11.00 16.10
N PRO A 309 1.66 -9.82 15.74
CA PRO A 309 0.40 -9.25 16.25
C PRO A 309 -0.81 -10.14 15.95
N GLN A 310 -1.82 -10.06 16.82
CA GLN A 310 -3.02 -10.88 16.73
C GLN A 310 -3.84 -10.49 15.49
N PRO A 311 -4.30 -11.46 14.68
CA PRO A 311 -5.32 -11.22 13.66
C PRO A 311 -6.62 -10.70 14.29
N LEU A 312 -7.15 -9.60 13.78
CA LEU A 312 -8.40 -8.98 14.26
C LEU A 312 -9.50 -9.12 13.22
N TYR A 313 -10.73 -9.35 13.65
CA TYR A 313 -11.89 -9.56 12.78
C TYR A 313 -13.07 -8.65 13.14
N GLY A 314 -13.73 -8.10 12.13
CA GLY A 314 -14.93 -7.29 12.30
C GLY A 314 -14.77 -6.17 13.34
N ALA A 315 -15.62 -6.19 14.37
CA ALA A 315 -15.62 -5.19 15.44
C ALA A 315 -14.36 -5.19 16.32
N GLU A 316 -13.51 -6.23 16.26
CA GLU A 316 -12.22 -6.26 16.97
C GLU A 316 -11.22 -5.24 16.40
N ILE A 317 -11.40 -4.82 15.14
CA ILE A 317 -10.54 -3.83 14.50
C ILE A 317 -10.92 -2.44 15.06
N PRO A 318 -9.98 -1.71 15.70
CA PRO A 318 -10.29 -0.39 16.24
C PRO A 318 -10.84 0.54 15.16
N ARG A 319 -11.94 1.25 15.43
CA ARG A 319 -12.58 2.11 14.43
C ARG A 319 -11.66 3.19 13.90
N ARG A 320 -10.77 3.73 14.74
CA ARG A 320 -9.72 4.68 14.33
C ARG A 320 -8.76 4.11 13.28
N GLU A 321 -8.59 2.80 13.25
CA GLU A 321 -7.78 2.07 12.27
C GLU A 321 -8.59 1.66 11.03
N LEU A 322 -9.84 2.09 10.84
CA LEU A 322 -10.59 1.82 9.61
C LEU A 322 -10.33 2.93 8.60
N ASP A 323 -9.87 2.54 7.41
CA ASP A 323 -9.78 3.43 6.24
C ASP A 323 -11.09 3.41 5.42
N ARG A 324 -11.12 4.17 4.31
CA ARG A 324 -12.31 4.23 3.45
C ARG A 324 -12.67 2.87 2.86
N ILE A 325 -11.70 2.08 2.43
CA ILE A 325 -11.91 0.78 1.78
C ILE A 325 -12.48 -0.22 2.80
N ASP A 326 -11.96 -0.22 4.03
CA ASP A 326 -12.52 -1.06 5.10
C ASP A 326 -14.00 -0.74 5.36
N LYS A 327 -14.35 0.55 5.36
CA LYS A 327 -15.72 1.02 5.65
C LYS A 327 -16.72 0.62 4.56
N GLU A 328 -16.26 0.42 3.33
CA GLU A 328 -17.07 -0.10 2.21
C GLU A 328 -17.38 -1.61 2.36
N ARG A 329 -16.65 -2.33 3.22
CA ARG A 329 -16.89 -3.75 3.47
C ARG A 329 -17.90 -3.98 4.60
N PRO A 330 -18.76 -5.01 4.51
CA PRO A 330 -19.53 -5.51 5.64
C PRO A 330 -18.61 -5.84 6.82
N GLU A 331 -19.04 -5.53 8.05
CA GLU A 331 -18.21 -5.73 9.24
C GLU A 331 -17.71 -7.18 9.37
N ALA A 332 -18.56 -8.17 9.11
CA ALA A 332 -18.20 -9.59 9.17
C ALA A 332 -17.09 -10.02 8.18
N GLN A 333 -16.77 -9.18 7.20
CA GLN A 333 -15.73 -9.43 6.19
C GLN A 333 -14.43 -8.67 6.47
N ARG A 334 -14.34 -7.91 7.56
CA ARG A 334 -13.15 -7.12 7.87
C ARG A 334 -12.10 -7.97 8.58
N VAL A 335 -10.85 -7.81 8.19
CA VAL A 335 -9.69 -8.51 8.76
C VAL A 335 -8.47 -7.59 8.80
N ARG A 336 -7.67 -7.71 9.86
CA ARG A 336 -6.39 -7.01 10.06
C ARG A 336 -5.36 -8.03 10.53
N HIS A 337 -4.09 -7.87 10.14
CA HIS A 337 -3.00 -8.80 10.47
C HIS A 337 -3.34 -10.25 10.08
N GLY A 338 -4.04 -10.42 8.96
CA GLY A 338 -4.52 -11.71 8.49
C GLY A 338 -3.39 -12.63 8.04
N PHE A 339 -3.73 -13.89 7.87
CA PHE A 339 -2.82 -14.92 7.38
C PHE A 339 -3.57 -15.86 6.45
N MET A 340 -2.82 -16.58 5.62
CA MET A 340 -3.34 -17.60 4.72
C MET A 340 -2.42 -18.82 4.76
N LEU A 341 -2.98 -19.95 5.19
CA LEU A 341 -2.40 -21.27 4.96
C LEU A 341 -2.55 -21.61 3.48
N ASN A 342 -1.43 -21.88 2.81
CA ASN A 342 -1.34 -22.23 1.40
C ASN A 342 -2.08 -21.24 0.49
N PRO A 343 -1.63 -19.97 0.43
CA PRO A 343 -2.32 -18.98 -0.39
C PRO A 343 -2.37 -19.42 -1.86
N PRO A 344 -3.48 -19.11 -2.57
CA PRO A 344 -3.66 -19.54 -3.94
C PRO A 344 -2.66 -18.82 -4.85
N ALA A 345 -2.20 -19.54 -5.88
CA ALA A 345 -1.44 -18.95 -6.98
C ALA A 345 -2.37 -18.18 -7.94
N ALA A 346 -3.11 -17.21 -7.41
CA ALA A 346 -4.08 -16.40 -8.14
C ALA A 346 -4.19 -15.00 -7.50
N MET A 347 -4.71 -14.04 -8.28
CA MET A 347 -4.93 -12.65 -7.86
C MET A 347 -6.10 -12.52 -6.86
N LYS A 348 -5.95 -13.15 -5.69
CA LYS A 348 -6.89 -13.08 -4.57
C LYS A 348 -6.19 -13.33 -3.23
N VAL A 349 -6.53 -12.54 -2.22
CA VAL A 349 -5.95 -12.58 -0.86
C VAL A 349 -6.98 -12.20 0.20
N ALA A 350 -6.68 -12.48 1.47
CA ALA A 350 -7.46 -12.03 2.63
C ALA A 350 -6.60 -11.63 3.83
N TYR A 351 -5.45 -11.02 3.58
CA TYR A 351 -4.54 -10.56 4.65
C TYR A 351 -5.04 -9.30 5.37
N ASP A 352 -5.73 -8.42 4.65
CA ASP A 352 -6.21 -7.15 5.15
C ASP A 352 -7.44 -6.69 4.34
N SER A 353 -8.51 -6.24 5.00
CA SER A 353 -9.74 -5.81 4.33
C SER A 353 -9.63 -4.49 3.55
N GLY A 354 -8.57 -3.73 3.77
CA GLY A 354 -8.23 -2.54 2.99
C GLY A 354 -7.65 -2.87 1.61
N VAL A 355 -7.40 -4.16 1.30
CA VAL A 355 -6.84 -4.55 -0.01
C VAL A 355 -7.87 -4.26 -1.12
N ARG A 356 -7.42 -3.54 -2.14
CA ARG A 356 -8.22 -3.20 -3.31
C ARG A 356 -8.16 -4.30 -4.37
N ASN A 357 -9.24 -4.48 -5.12
CA ASN A 357 -9.45 -5.40 -6.27
C ASN A 357 -9.29 -6.91 -5.97
N TRP A 358 -8.32 -7.32 -5.16
CA TRP A 358 -7.94 -8.71 -4.95
C TRP A 358 -8.35 -9.26 -3.58
N PHE A 359 -9.10 -8.49 -2.79
CA PHE A 359 -9.61 -8.98 -1.51
C PHE A 359 -10.78 -9.95 -1.73
N ASP A 360 -10.63 -11.18 -1.27
CA ASP A 360 -11.66 -12.23 -1.28
C ASP A 360 -11.94 -12.68 0.17
N PRO A 361 -13.06 -12.26 0.79
CA PRO A 361 -13.35 -12.57 2.19
C PRO A 361 -13.56 -14.06 2.45
N SER A 362 -13.78 -14.89 1.43
CA SER A 362 -13.87 -16.35 1.61
C SER A 362 -12.54 -17.00 2.02
N LEU A 363 -11.43 -16.27 1.86
CA LEU A 363 -10.10 -16.72 2.23
C LEU A 363 -9.68 -16.32 3.65
N ILE A 364 -10.53 -15.61 4.40
CA ILE A 364 -10.26 -15.25 5.80
C ILE A 364 -10.12 -16.53 6.63
N GLN A 365 -9.00 -16.69 7.32
CA GLN A 365 -8.72 -17.81 8.21
C GLN A 365 -8.74 -17.34 9.67
N LYS A 366 -8.96 -18.28 10.60
CA LYS A 366 -8.95 -18.05 12.06
C LYS A 366 -8.03 -19.04 12.74
N LEU A 367 -7.51 -18.64 13.91
CA LEU A 367 -6.69 -19.51 14.77
C LEU A 367 -7.57 -20.41 15.65
N PRO A 368 -7.06 -21.58 16.10
CA PRO A 368 -5.75 -22.15 15.74
C PRO A 368 -5.73 -22.70 14.31
N VAL A 369 -4.54 -22.79 13.69
CA VAL A 369 -4.37 -23.40 12.35
C VAL A 369 -3.47 -24.63 12.43
N ALA A 370 -3.95 -25.76 11.93
CA ALA A 370 -3.15 -26.97 11.80
C ALA A 370 -2.36 -26.93 10.49
N MET A 371 -1.05 -27.15 10.57
CA MET A 371 -0.15 -27.28 9.43
C MET A 371 0.35 -28.72 9.36
N LYS A 372 0.35 -29.31 8.17
CA LYS A 372 0.97 -30.60 7.88
C LYS A 372 2.19 -30.41 6.97
N PRO A 373 3.15 -31.37 6.95
CA PRO A 373 4.25 -31.34 5.99
C PRO A 373 3.75 -31.13 4.57
N GLY A 374 4.32 -30.15 3.87
CA GLY A 374 3.76 -29.64 2.62
C GLY A 374 3.35 -28.18 2.77
N ASP A 375 2.74 -27.80 3.90
CA ASP A 375 2.09 -26.50 4.04
C ASP A 375 3.07 -25.32 4.18
N ALA A 376 2.62 -24.16 3.71
CA ALA A 376 3.24 -22.87 3.97
C ALA A 376 2.20 -21.89 4.51
N LEU A 377 2.51 -21.23 5.62
CA LEU A 377 1.67 -20.22 6.24
C LEU A 377 2.26 -18.84 5.95
N VAL A 378 1.52 -18.01 5.21
CA VAL A 378 1.88 -16.61 5.01
C VAL A 378 1.10 -15.77 6.00
N SER A 379 1.81 -15.02 6.84
CA SER A 379 1.22 -14.13 7.83
C SER A 379 1.68 -12.70 7.59
N THR A 380 0.84 -11.73 7.92
CA THR A 380 1.13 -10.31 7.65
C THR A 380 1.00 -9.43 8.89
N ILE A 381 1.68 -8.29 8.85
CA ILE A 381 1.37 -7.14 9.68
C ILE A 381 0.79 -6.08 8.75
N SER A 382 -0.42 -5.63 9.07
CA SER A 382 -1.07 -4.51 8.41
C SER A 382 -0.46 -3.16 8.79
N MET A 383 -0.58 -2.21 7.88
CA MET A 383 -0.27 -0.81 8.11
C MET A 383 -1.23 -0.20 9.15
N PRO A 384 -0.73 0.52 10.16
CA PRO A 384 -1.54 1.44 10.95
C PRO A 384 -2.06 2.58 10.07
N LYS A 385 -3.25 3.11 10.37
CA LYS A 385 -3.79 4.28 9.67
C LYS A 385 -2.95 5.51 9.99
N GLY A 386 -2.64 6.31 8.96
CA GLY A 386 -1.79 7.50 9.09
C GLY A 386 -0.29 7.24 8.91
N LEU A 387 0.17 5.99 8.99
CA LEU A 387 1.57 5.66 8.75
C LEU A 387 1.88 5.82 7.26
N VAL A 388 2.85 6.69 6.95
CA VAL A 388 3.42 6.80 5.60
C VAL A 388 4.73 6.03 5.56
N LEU A 389 4.81 4.97 4.77
CA LEU A 389 6.06 4.24 4.56
C LEU A 389 6.69 4.59 3.22
N GLN A 390 7.99 4.87 3.23
CA GLN A 390 8.76 4.84 2.00
C GLN A 390 8.97 3.38 1.58
N ALA A 391 8.48 3.04 0.39
CA ALA A 391 8.74 1.77 -0.27
C ALA A 391 10.15 1.76 -0.89
N GLN A 392 10.52 0.63 -1.48
CA GLN A 392 11.80 0.51 -2.17
C GLN A 392 11.93 1.57 -3.27
N LEU A 393 13.05 2.29 -3.25
CA LEU A 393 13.37 3.41 -4.15
C LEU A 393 12.58 4.71 -3.86
N ARG A 394 11.38 4.90 -4.42
CA ARG A 394 10.78 6.26 -4.47
C ARG A 394 9.31 6.41 -4.08
N ASN A 395 8.57 5.31 -3.90
CA ASN A 395 7.13 5.42 -3.61
C ASN A 395 6.89 5.66 -2.10
N LYS A 396 5.89 6.48 -1.78
CA LYS A 396 5.35 6.62 -0.43
C LYS A 396 3.98 5.95 -0.40
N ILE A 397 3.75 5.11 0.60
CA ILE A 397 2.56 4.29 0.70
C ILE A 397 1.87 4.58 2.02
N GLU A 398 0.59 4.88 1.94
CA GLU A 398 -0.28 5.08 3.09
C GLU A 398 -1.60 4.35 2.84
N ARG A 399 -2.00 3.51 3.78
CA ARG A 399 -3.22 2.73 3.62
C ARG A 399 -4.46 3.62 3.47
N GLY A 400 -5.36 3.23 2.59
CA GLY A 400 -6.57 3.99 2.29
C GLY A 400 -6.36 5.19 1.35
N GLU A 401 -5.12 5.55 1.04
CA GLU A 401 -4.77 6.66 0.16
C GLU A 401 -4.41 6.18 -1.24
N GLY A 402 -5.15 6.65 -2.25
CA GLY A 402 -4.93 6.32 -3.65
C GLY A 402 -4.87 4.81 -3.94
N ASP A 403 -3.76 4.39 -4.55
CA ASP A 403 -3.49 3.03 -5.04
C ASP A 403 -2.55 2.25 -4.09
N SER A 404 -2.59 2.58 -2.80
CA SER A 404 -1.65 2.06 -1.79
C SER A 404 -2.04 0.70 -1.19
N SER A 405 -1.02 -0.09 -0.86
CA SER A 405 -1.17 -1.32 -0.07
C SER A 405 -1.48 -1.02 1.40
N PRO A 406 -2.40 -1.76 2.05
CA PRO A 406 -2.61 -1.70 3.49
C PRO A 406 -1.69 -2.65 4.27
N ILE A 407 -0.76 -3.35 3.61
CA ILE A 407 0.07 -4.38 4.25
C ILE A 407 1.50 -3.85 4.44
N ARG A 408 1.99 -3.90 5.67
CA ARG A 408 3.32 -3.41 6.03
C ARG A 408 4.41 -4.44 5.73
N THR A 409 4.24 -5.66 6.23
CA THR A 409 5.23 -6.74 6.08
C THR A 409 4.55 -8.11 6.05
N ALA A 410 5.21 -9.09 5.43
CA ALA A 410 4.82 -10.48 5.47
C ALA A 410 6.00 -11.41 5.77
N ALA A 411 5.70 -12.57 6.34
CA ALA A 411 6.66 -13.65 6.57
C ALA A 411 6.02 -15.01 6.27
N VAL A 412 6.86 -16.00 5.94
CA VAL A 412 6.43 -17.36 5.56
C VAL A 412 6.97 -18.34 6.59
N LEU A 413 6.09 -19.13 7.20
CA LEU A 413 6.46 -20.31 8.00
C LEU A 413 6.19 -21.58 7.18
N THR A 414 7.19 -22.43 7.01
CA THR A 414 7.06 -23.66 6.20
C THR A 414 7.02 -24.90 7.09
N CYS A 415 6.08 -25.81 6.84
CA CYS A 415 6.02 -27.10 7.51
C CYS A 415 6.64 -28.20 6.64
N VAL A 416 7.72 -28.82 7.10
CA VAL A 416 8.49 -29.83 6.36
C VAL A 416 8.40 -31.20 7.03
N ARG A 417 8.63 -32.27 6.26
CA ARG A 417 8.48 -33.65 6.76
C ARG A 417 9.62 -34.10 7.68
N ALA A 418 10.82 -33.61 7.42
CA ALA A 418 12.05 -33.99 8.11
C ALA A 418 13.01 -32.78 8.18
N PRO A 419 14.02 -32.79 9.05
CA PRO A 419 15.07 -31.78 9.06
C PRO A 419 15.70 -31.60 7.68
N LEU A 420 16.07 -30.36 7.36
CA LEU A 420 16.76 -30.00 6.13
C LEU A 420 18.18 -29.50 6.44
N PRO A 421 19.15 -29.75 5.55
CA PRO A 421 20.51 -29.25 5.74
C PRO A 421 20.53 -27.70 5.68
N PRO A 422 21.47 -27.03 6.38
CA PRO A 422 21.53 -25.57 6.48
C PRO A 422 21.62 -24.80 5.15
N ASP A 423 21.94 -25.46 4.05
CA ASP A 423 22.06 -24.88 2.72
C ASP A 423 20.79 -25.04 1.87
N ALA A 424 19.70 -25.58 2.44
CA ALA A 424 18.42 -25.72 1.76
C ALA A 424 17.74 -24.36 1.56
N PHE A 425 17.22 -24.11 0.36
CA PHE A 425 16.31 -23.01 0.08
C PHE A 425 14.90 -23.32 0.58
N ARG A 426 14.15 -22.26 0.93
CA ARG A 426 12.73 -22.41 1.25
C ARG A 426 11.98 -22.80 -0.03
N PRO A 427 11.08 -23.79 -0.01
CA PRO A 427 10.21 -24.05 -1.15
C PRO A 427 9.28 -22.85 -1.39
N ALA A 428 8.80 -22.66 -2.61
CA ALA A 428 7.89 -21.56 -2.91
C ALA A 428 6.63 -21.67 -2.05
N PHE A 429 6.12 -20.55 -1.54
CA PHE A 429 4.98 -20.58 -0.61
C PHE A 429 3.66 -21.01 -1.28
N CYS A 430 3.57 -20.97 -2.61
CA CYS A 430 2.46 -21.55 -3.38
C CYS A 430 2.73 -23.00 -3.85
N ASP A 431 3.95 -23.52 -3.69
CA ASP A 431 4.32 -24.88 -4.13
C ASP A 431 3.88 -25.93 -3.10
N ARG A 432 2.97 -26.81 -3.52
CA ARG A 432 2.45 -27.89 -2.69
C ARG A 432 3.30 -29.17 -2.77
N GLU A 433 4.19 -29.28 -3.75
CA GLU A 433 5.16 -30.38 -3.86
C GLU A 433 6.40 -30.14 -2.97
N GLN A 434 6.60 -28.90 -2.51
CA GLN A 434 7.74 -28.47 -1.70
C GLN A 434 9.09 -28.84 -2.31
N LYS A 435 9.32 -28.45 -3.57
CA LYS A 435 10.62 -28.70 -4.21
C LYS A 435 11.74 -27.96 -3.45
N ILE A 436 12.67 -28.72 -2.87
CA ILE A 436 13.81 -28.20 -2.13
C ILE A 436 15.02 -28.13 -3.07
N TYR A 437 15.69 -26.97 -3.07
CA TYR A 437 16.98 -26.75 -3.71
C TYR A 437 18.07 -26.56 -2.66
N PHE A 438 19.33 -26.73 -3.07
CA PHE A 438 20.47 -26.57 -2.17
C PHE A 438 21.48 -25.57 -2.72
N ALA A 439 21.94 -24.64 -1.87
CA ALA A 439 22.92 -23.63 -2.23
C ALA A 439 24.27 -24.23 -2.67
N ARG A 440 24.61 -25.45 -2.21
CA ARG A 440 25.79 -26.18 -2.70
C ARG A 440 25.75 -26.54 -4.18
N GLN A 441 24.58 -26.54 -4.79
CA GLN A 441 24.36 -26.88 -6.21
C GLN A 441 24.26 -25.64 -7.11
N LEU A 442 24.31 -24.44 -6.55
CA LEU A 442 24.28 -23.21 -7.35
C LEU A 442 25.49 -23.16 -8.30
N LYS A 443 25.22 -23.02 -9.59
CA LYS A 443 26.19 -22.85 -10.68
C LYS A 443 26.78 -21.44 -10.66
N ARG A 444 27.49 -21.07 -9.59
CA ARG A 444 28.06 -19.73 -9.37
C ARG A 444 29.05 -19.32 -10.47
N ASP A 445 29.69 -20.28 -11.13
CA ASP A 445 30.62 -20.03 -12.24
C ASP A 445 29.93 -19.44 -13.48
N LEU A 446 28.60 -19.47 -13.55
CA LEU A 446 27.83 -18.73 -14.56
C LEU A 446 27.79 -17.22 -14.30
N LEU A 447 28.03 -16.78 -13.06
CA LEU A 447 28.03 -15.35 -12.74
C LEU A 447 29.31 -14.70 -13.28
N PRO A 448 29.20 -13.67 -14.13
CA PRO A 448 30.36 -12.99 -14.66
C PRO A 448 31.03 -12.10 -13.59
N THR A 449 32.22 -11.62 -13.92
CA THR A 449 33.02 -10.71 -13.09
C THR A 449 33.30 -9.41 -13.84
N ALA A 450 32.25 -8.76 -14.32
CA ALA A 450 32.36 -7.49 -15.04
C ALA A 450 32.90 -6.40 -14.11
N THR A 451 33.92 -5.66 -14.53
CA THR A 451 34.53 -4.64 -13.67
C THR A 451 33.52 -3.55 -13.29
N ALA A 452 33.23 -3.41 -11.99
CA ALA A 452 32.33 -2.38 -11.49
C ALA A 452 32.73 -0.95 -11.91
N THR A 453 31.78 -0.03 -11.83
CA THR A 453 31.99 1.40 -12.12
C THR A 453 31.89 2.23 -10.85
N LYS A 454 32.17 3.54 -10.95
CA LYS A 454 32.30 4.44 -9.80
C LYS A 454 30.99 4.61 -9.02
N SER A 455 29.84 4.53 -9.68
CA SER A 455 28.53 4.68 -9.03
C SER A 455 27.97 3.38 -8.46
N LEU A 456 28.79 2.35 -8.23
CA LEU A 456 28.39 1.08 -7.64
C LEU A 456 27.53 1.32 -6.36
N PRO A 457 26.26 0.87 -6.33
CA PRO A 457 25.41 1.14 -5.20
C PRO A 457 25.75 0.22 -4.02
N MET A 458 25.36 0.64 -2.81
CA MET A 458 25.55 -0.13 -1.59
C MET A 458 24.82 -1.47 -1.66
N ILE A 459 25.56 -2.58 -1.70
CA ILE A 459 24.97 -3.91 -1.86
C ILE A 459 24.02 -4.28 -0.71
N GLN A 460 24.27 -3.77 0.50
CA GLN A 460 23.40 -3.95 1.67
C GLN A 460 21.98 -3.43 1.43
N GLN A 461 21.82 -2.38 0.61
CA GLN A 461 20.52 -1.86 0.22
C GLN A 461 19.71 -2.92 -0.55
N TYR A 462 20.35 -3.61 -1.49
CA TYR A 462 19.72 -4.63 -2.33
C TYR A 462 19.54 -5.95 -1.59
N VAL A 463 20.43 -6.25 -0.64
CA VAL A 463 20.18 -7.30 0.34
C VAL A 463 18.89 -7.01 1.10
N ARG A 464 18.71 -5.79 1.62
CA ARG A 464 17.49 -5.41 2.34
C ARG A 464 16.23 -5.48 1.45
N PHE A 465 16.34 -5.07 0.19
CA PHE A 465 15.23 -5.11 -0.78
C PHE A 465 14.76 -6.53 -1.13
N THR A 466 15.67 -7.51 -1.08
CA THR A 466 15.38 -8.90 -1.47
C THR A 466 15.25 -9.86 -0.29
N GLN A 467 15.53 -9.39 0.94
CA GLN A 467 15.58 -10.21 2.14
C GLN A 467 14.25 -10.87 2.50
N ARG A 468 13.15 -10.15 2.35
CA ARG A 468 11.82 -10.62 2.77
C ARG A 468 11.08 -11.25 1.59
N PRO A 469 10.17 -12.21 1.81
CA PRO A 469 9.47 -12.88 0.72
C PRO A 469 8.62 -11.91 -0.09
N TRP A 470 8.70 -12.03 -1.42
CA TRP A 470 7.89 -11.26 -2.36
C TRP A 470 6.53 -11.96 -2.54
N VAL A 471 5.59 -11.67 -1.63
CA VAL A 471 4.24 -12.27 -1.60
C VAL A 471 3.27 -11.49 -2.51
N GLY A 472 3.59 -11.39 -3.80
CA GLY A 472 2.82 -10.61 -4.79
C GLY A 472 2.00 -11.48 -5.73
N THR A 473 0.97 -12.16 -5.21
CA THR A 473 0.05 -12.99 -6.00
C THR A 473 -1.01 -12.17 -6.75
N GLY A 474 -1.13 -10.87 -6.46
CA GLY A 474 -2.01 -9.95 -7.18
C GLY A 474 -1.28 -9.14 -8.23
N PHE A 475 -1.78 -7.93 -8.46
CA PHE A 475 -1.31 -7.01 -9.50
C PHE A 475 -1.58 -5.55 -9.07
N PHE A 476 -0.82 -4.60 -9.63
CA PHE A 476 -0.83 -3.17 -9.27
C PHE A 476 -0.28 -2.78 -7.88
N GLY A 477 0.07 -3.73 -7.01
CA GLY A 477 0.68 -3.43 -5.71
C GLY A 477 -0.28 -3.28 -4.54
N PHE A 478 -1.58 -3.55 -4.72
CA PHE A 478 -2.60 -3.31 -3.69
C PHE A 478 -2.54 -4.25 -2.49
N GLU A 479 -1.91 -5.42 -2.65
CA GLU A 479 -1.75 -6.45 -1.63
C GLU A 479 -0.29 -6.68 -1.23
N GLU A 480 0.63 -5.94 -1.85
CA GLU A 480 2.06 -6.19 -1.71
C GLU A 480 2.57 -5.60 -0.40
N PRO A 481 3.27 -6.35 0.47
CA PRO A 481 3.80 -5.80 1.70
C PRO A 481 4.91 -4.76 1.43
N VAL A 482 4.71 -3.52 1.89
CA VAL A 482 5.56 -2.36 1.56
C VAL A 482 7.02 -2.53 1.98
N GLU A 483 7.28 -3.20 3.11
CA GLU A 483 8.63 -3.48 3.61
C GLU A 483 9.29 -4.72 2.97
N ASN A 484 8.55 -5.46 2.13
CA ASN A 484 9.04 -6.69 1.50
C ASN A 484 9.48 -6.49 0.06
N MET A 485 8.70 -5.74 -0.73
CA MET A 485 8.83 -5.69 -2.17
C MET A 485 8.48 -4.31 -2.73
N PRO A 486 8.95 -3.98 -3.96
CA PRO A 486 8.57 -2.73 -4.62
C PRO A 486 7.05 -2.59 -4.77
N GLN A 487 6.56 -1.36 -4.98
CA GLN A 487 5.12 -1.07 -5.00
C GLN A 487 4.64 -0.57 -6.38
N TYR A 488 5.55 -0.50 -7.36
CA TYR A 488 5.25 -0.12 -8.74
C TYR A 488 6.19 -0.89 -9.69
N GLY A 489 5.70 -1.24 -10.89
CA GLY A 489 6.39 -2.21 -11.76
C GLY A 489 7.74 -1.73 -12.30
N LEU A 490 7.91 -0.42 -12.50
CA LEU A 490 9.20 0.19 -12.80
C LEU A 490 10.25 -0.17 -11.74
N GLU A 491 9.87 -0.08 -10.46
CA GLU A 491 10.73 -0.31 -9.31
C GLU A 491 11.01 -1.80 -9.14
N TYR A 492 10.07 -2.68 -9.52
CA TYR A 492 10.39 -4.11 -9.71
C TYR A 492 11.50 -4.30 -10.73
N GLY A 493 11.37 -3.70 -11.92
CA GLY A 493 12.38 -3.79 -12.98
C GLY A 493 13.75 -3.26 -12.53
N ARG A 494 13.76 -2.14 -11.81
CA ARG A 494 14.98 -1.54 -11.25
C ARG A 494 15.60 -2.40 -10.16
N VAL A 495 14.85 -2.81 -9.13
CA VAL A 495 15.38 -3.59 -8.01
C VAL A 495 15.89 -4.94 -8.49
N SER A 496 15.12 -5.67 -9.31
CA SER A 496 15.56 -6.96 -9.87
C SER A 496 16.77 -6.81 -10.79
N GLY A 497 16.74 -5.82 -11.71
CA GLY A 497 17.82 -5.56 -12.65
C GLY A 497 19.12 -5.15 -11.97
N LEU A 498 19.07 -4.21 -11.02
CA LEU A 498 20.23 -3.77 -10.25
C LEU A 498 20.78 -4.89 -9.37
N SER A 499 19.91 -5.70 -8.76
CA SER A 499 20.35 -6.87 -7.98
C SER A 499 21.11 -7.86 -8.86
N ALA A 500 20.58 -8.21 -10.04
CA ALA A 500 21.26 -9.10 -10.98
C ALA A 500 22.56 -8.50 -11.53
N LEU A 501 22.56 -7.20 -11.85
CA LEU A 501 23.74 -6.50 -12.36
C LEU A 501 24.85 -6.42 -11.30
N LEU A 502 24.50 -6.19 -10.03
CA LEU A 502 25.44 -6.28 -8.91
C LEU A 502 26.06 -7.68 -8.80
N LEU A 503 25.27 -8.73 -8.98
CA LEU A 503 25.77 -10.11 -8.97
C LEU A 503 26.75 -10.40 -10.12
N CYS A 504 26.59 -9.71 -11.25
CA CYS A 504 27.45 -9.78 -12.43
C CYS A 504 28.78 -9.00 -12.29
N THR A 505 28.99 -8.27 -11.20
CA THR A 505 30.22 -7.48 -11.01
C THR A 505 31.40 -8.32 -10.46
N ASP A 506 32.59 -7.72 -10.52
CA ASP A 506 33.83 -8.20 -9.89
C ASP A 506 33.89 -8.04 -8.36
N LEU A 507 32.78 -7.68 -7.70
CA LEU A 507 32.65 -7.81 -6.26
C LEU A 507 32.99 -9.24 -5.81
N ARG A 508 33.69 -9.37 -4.67
CA ARG A 508 34.10 -10.70 -4.17
C ARG A 508 32.88 -11.57 -3.92
N PRO A 509 32.93 -12.89 -4.19
CA PRO A 509 31.81 -13.80 -3.97
C PRO A 509 31.17 -13.67 -2.58
N ALA A 510 31.98 -13.56 -1.52
CA ALA A 510 31.49 -13.39 -0.16
C ALA A 510 30.67 -12.11 0.07
N GLN A 511 30.91 -11.04 -0.69
CA GLN A 511 30.10 -9.82 -0.62
C GLN A 511 28.76 -10.01 -1.34
N LYS A 512 28.74 -10.83 -2.40
CA LYS A 512 27.57 -11.09 -3.24
C LYS A 512 26.64 -12.16 -2.67
N GLU A 513 27.16 -13.09 -1.88
CA GLU A 513 26.47 -14.33 -1.53
C GLU A 513 25.09 -14.12 -0.89
N LEU A 514 24.96 -13.18 0.06
CA LEU A 514 23.67 -12.93 0.71
C LEU A 514 22.64 -12.36 -0.29
N LEU A 515 23.05 -11.45 -1.17
CA LEU A 515 22.18 -10.95 -2.25
C LEU A 515 21.81 -12.07 -3.22
N LEU A 516 22.77 -12.94 -3.57
CA LEU A 516 22.56 -14.08 -4.45
C LEU A 516 21.50 -15.02 -3.88
N VAL A 517 21.66 -15.43 -2.63
CA VAL A 517 20.71 -16.31 -1.93
C VAL A 517 19.31 -15.69 -1.91
N ASN A 518 19.21 -14.40 -1.55
CA ASN A 518 17.92 -13.71 -1.49
C ASN A 518 17.25 -13.62 -2.87
N LEU A 519 17.98 -13.22 -3.92
CA LEU A 519 17.42 -13.08 -5.25
C LEU A 519 17.04 -14.42 -5.87
N VAL A 520 17.81 -15.49 -5.61
CA VAL A 520 17.43 -16.87 -5.98
C VAL A 520 16.15 -17.28 -5.26
N GLN A 521 16.00 -16.98 -3.97
CA GLN A 521 14.77 -17.27 -3.24
C GLN A 521 13.55 -16.54 -3.82
N VAL A 522 13.70 -15.26 -4.19
CA VAL A 522 12.66 -14.50 -4.90
C VAL A 522 12.28 -15.19 -6.22
N GLY A 523 13.27 -15.67 -6.98
CA GLY A 523 13.03 -16.43 -8.21
C GLY A 523 12.30 -17.75 -7.98
N ILE A 524 12.62 -18.48 -6.90
CA ILE A 524 11.92 -19.70 -6.50
C ILE A 524 10.45 -19.39 -6.19
N ASP A 525 10.17 -18.34 -5.42
CA ASP A 525 8.80 -17.96 -5.06
C ASP A 525 7.97 -17.60 -6.29
N LEU A 526 8.46 -16.66 -7.12
CA LEU A 526 7.75 -16.19 -8.32
C LEU A 526 7.57 -17.32 -9.34
N GLY A 527 8.61 -18.14 -9.57
CA GLY A 527 8.53 -19.30 -10.45
C GLY A 527 7.57 -20.38 -9.93
N GLY A 528 7.54 -20.57 -8.60
CA GLY A 528 6.61 -21.47 -7.93
C GLY A 528 5.14 -21.04 -8.08
N MET A 529 4.85 -19.74 -8.10
CA MET A 529 3.51 -19.24 -8.42
C MET A 529 3.09 -19.62 -9.84
N ILE A 530 3.96 -19.40 -10.84
CA ILE A 530 3.67 -19.76 -12.23
C ILE A 530 3.43 -21.26 -12.38
N ARG A 531 4.29 -22.09 -11.76
CA ARG A 531 4.12 -23.55 -11.71
C ARG A 531 2.78 -23.98 -11.12
N ALA A 532 2.35 -23.30 -10.06
CA ALA A 532 1.08 -23.53 -9.41
C ALA A 532 -0.14 -22.93 -10.16
N GLY A 533 0.06 -22.36 -11.35
CA GLY A 533 -1.00 -21.90 -12.24
C GLY A 533 -1.27 -20.40 -12.23
N HIS A 534 -0.41 -19.59 -11.60
CA HIS A 534 -0.53 -18.13 -11.68
C HIS A 534 -0.36 -17.65 -13.13
N PRO A 535 -1.20 -16.72 -13.63
CA PRO A 535 -1.17 -16.29 -15.03
C PRO A 535 0.03 -15.42 -15.41
N GLY A 536 0.88 -15.08 -14.44
CA GLY A 536 1.96 -14.11 -14.59
C GLY A 536 1.48 -12.67 -14.41
N TRP A 537 2.29 -11.73 -14.89
CA TRP A 537 2.10 -10.29 -14.68
C TRP A 537 2.10 -9.59 -16.04
N THR A 538 0.89 -9.32 -16.53
CA THR A 538 0.67 -8.66 -17.82
C THR A 538 1.26 -7.25 -17.85
N CYS A 539 1.63 -6.77 -19.03
CA CYS A 539 1.99 -5.36 -19.17
C CYS A 539 0.80 -4.41 -18.94
N TRP A 540 1.09 -3.27 -18.31
CA TRP A 540 0.16 -2.15 -18.16
C TRP A 540 0.95 -0.85 -17.91
N GLY A 541 1.51 -0.29 -18.97
CA GLY A 541 2.41 0.85 -18.92
C GLY A 541 3.67 0.46 -18.17
N GLY A 542 3.90 1.11 -17.02
CA GLY A 542 5.01 0.79 -16.12
C GLY A 542 4.72 -0.35 -15.13
N HIS A 543 3.57 -1.03 -15.19
CA HIS A 543 3.32 -2.24 -14.40
C HIS A 543 3.69 -3.53 -15.18
N GLY A 544 3.82 -4.64 -14.46
CA GLY A 544 4.09 -5.97 -15.05
C GLY A 544 5.58 -6.29 -15.27
N SER A 545 6.47 -5.31 -15.04
CA SER A 545 7.92 -5.49 -15.18
C SER A 545 8.58 -6.10 -13.94
N GLY A 546 9.78 -6.66 -14.13
CA GLY A 546 10.80 -7.00 -13.14
C GLY A 546 10.65 -8.36 -12.46
N ARG A 547 9.61 -9.14 -12.78
CA ARG A 547 9.35 -10.44 -12.12
C ARG A 547 9.88 -11.64 -12.89
N LYS A 548 10.12 -11.51 -14.20
CA LYS A 548 10.68 -12.60 -15.02
C LYS A 548 12.17 -12.84 -14.73
N LEU A 549 12.96 -11.78 -14.57
CA LEU A 549 14.41 -11.86 -14.38
C LEU A 549 14.83 -12.72 -13.17
N PRO A 550 14.26 -12.55 -11.95
CA PRO A 550 14.63 -13.41 -10.83
C PRO A 550 14.35 -14.89 -11.09
N ILE A 551 13.27 -15.21 -11.83
CA ILE A 551 12.89 -16.60 -12.16
C ILE A 551 13.93 -17.24 -13.07
N VAL A 552 14.27 -16.56 -14.18
CA VAL A 552 15.25 -17.05 -15.16
C VAL A 552 16.62 -17.20 -14.51
N LEU A 553 17.06 -16.20 -13.73
CA LEU A 553 18.32 -16.25 -12.99
C LEU A 553 18.37 -17.42 -12.02
N ALA A 554 17.33 -17.59 -11.20
CA ALA A 554 17.25 -18.71 -10.26
C ALA A 554 17.29 -20.05 -11.00
N GLY A 555 16.53 -20.20 -12.09
CA GLY A 555 16.54 -21.41 -12.90
C GLY A 555 17.91 -21.77 -13.45
N LEU A 556 18.62 -20.80 -14.05
CA LEU A 556 19.97 -21.01 -14.59
C LEU A 556 20.95 -21.46 -13.50
N LEU A 557 20.95 -20.77 -12.36
CA LEU A 557 21.88 -21.05 -11.28
C LEU A 557 21.55 -22.34 -10.53
N LEU A 558 20.27 -22.69 -10.41
CA LEU A 558 19.82 -23.94 -9.78
C LEU A 558 19.90 -25.15 -10.73
N GLY A 559 20.10 -24.92 -12.04
CA GLY A 559 19.97 -25.96 -13.06
C GLY A 559 18.54 -26.47 -13.23
N ASP A 560 17.55 -25.60 -12.97
CA ASP A 560 16.14 -25.91 -13.18
C ASP A 560 15.68 -25.36 -14.53
N GLU A 561 15.61 -26.26 -15.53
CA GLU A 561 15.25 -25.94 -16.91
C GLU A 561 13.86 -25.31 -17.05
N GLN A 562 12.90 -25.67 -16.18
CA GLN A 562 11.57 -25.09 -16.26
C GLN A 562 11.57 -23.60 -15.85
N LEU A 563 12.35 -23.24 -14.82
CA LEU A 563 12.47 -21.84 -14.41
C LEU A 563 13.41 -21.06 -15.33
N ALA A 564 14.51 -21.68 -15.77
CA ALA A 564 15.48 -21.06 -16.67
C ALA A 564 14.80 -20.63 -17.98
N HIS A 565 13.92 -21.49 -18.50
CA HIS A 565 13.14 -21.25 -19.71
C HIS A 565 11.65 -21.04 -19.39
N ILE A 566 11.34 -20.13 -18.47
CA ILE A 566 9.97 -19.96 -17.94
C ILE A 566 8.92 -19.68 -19.01
N SER A 567 9.21 -18.81 -19.99
CA SER A 567 8.27 -18.50 -21.09
C SER A 567 8.09 -19.68 -22.06
N ARG A 568 9.08 -20.58 -22.19
CA ARG A 568 8.97 -21.81 -22.98
C ARG A 568 8.16 -22.87 -22.24
N SER A 569 8.40 -22.99 -20.93
CA SER A 569 7.77 -23.98 -20.06
C SER A 569 6.32 -23.65 -19.77
N PHE A 570 6.00 -22.35 -19.67
CA PHE A 570 4.67 -21.82 -19.41
C PHE A 570 4.32 -20.75 -20.45
N PRO A 571 4.02 -21.14 -21.71
CA PRO A 571 3.84 -20.21 -22.83
C PRO A 571 2.61 -19.31 -22.72
N LYS A 572 1.75 -19.53 -21.71
CA LYS A 572 0.60 -18.69 -21.39
C LYS A 572 0.86 -17.74 -20.21
N ALA A 573 2.01 -17.82 -19.56
CA ALA A 573 2.37 -16.89 -18.50
C ALA A 573 2.71 -15.54 -19.13
N SER A 574 2.08 -14.47 -18.63
CA SER A 574 2.34 -13.12 -19.09
C SER A 574 3.53 -12.49 -18.36
N PHE A 575 4.37 -11.77 -19.09
CA PHE A 575 5.46 -10.97 -18.54
C PHE A 575 5.49 -9.62 -19.27
N GLY A 576 5.59 -8.53 -18.52
CA GLY A 576 5.47 -7.18 -19.08
C GLY A 576 6.52 -6.89 -20.15
N GLU A 577 7.76 -7.31 -19.93
CA GLU A 577 8.87 -7.16 -20.88
C GLU A 577 8.58 -7.84 -22.24
N ASP A 578 7.99 -9.03 -22.19
CA ASP A 578 7.68 -9.83 -23.38
C ASP A 578 6.48 -9.25 -24.14
N GLU A 579 5.43 -8.84 -23.41
CA GLU A 579 4.21 -8.31 -24.02
C GLU A 579 4.41 -6.92 -24.65
N GLN A 580 5.35 -6.12 -24.14
CA GLN A 580 5.58 -4.72 -24.56
C GLN A 580 6.66 -4.52 -25.64
N THR A 581 7.31 -5.59 -26.08
CA THR A 581 8.36 -5.53 -27.12
C THR A 581 8.09 -6.55 -28.21
N ALA A 582 8.27 -6.18 -29.48
CA ALA A 582 8.13 -7.08 -30.61
C ALA A 582 8.96 -6.60 -31.80
N TYR A 583 9.30 -7.51 -32.71
CA TYR A 583 9.79 -7.13 -34.03
C TYR A 583 8.65 -6.60 -34.89
N GLY A 584 8.88 -5.50 -35.60
CA GLY A 584 7.88 -4.81 -36.41
C GLY A 584 8.37 -3.46 -36.93
N ASP A 585 7.73 -2.96 -37.98
CA ASP A 585 8.07 -1.66 -38.56
C ASP A 585 7.63 -0.51 -37.65
N CYS A 586 8.61 0.21 -37.11
CA CYS A 586 8.40 1.43 -36.34
C CYS A 586 8.37 2.65 -37.26
N TRP A 587 7.57 3.67 -36.92
CA TRP A 587 7.50 4.94 -37.62
C TRP A 587 8.84 5.71 -37.67
N THR A 588 9.80 5.37 -36.79
CA THR A 588 11.17 5.92 -36.78
C THR A 588 12.10 5.25 -37.78
N GLY A 589 11.66 4.16 -38.42
CA GLY A 589 12.47 3.29 -39.29
C GLY A 589 13.11 2.10 -38.55
N ALA A 590 13.01 2.04 -37.22
CA ALA A 590 13.43 0.86 -36.46
C ALA A 590 12.58 -0.38 -36.80
N LYS A 591 13.15 -1.57 -36.60
CA LYS A 591 12.55 -2.88 -36.88
C LYS A 591 12.16 -3.65 -35.62
N VAL A 592 12.19 -2.96 -34.48
CA VAL A 592 11.68 -3.42 -33.19
C VAL A 592 10.83 -2.30 -32.60
N VAL A 593 9.71 -2.65 -31.97
CA VAL A 593 8.71 -1.71 -31.49
C VAL A 593 8.43 -1.87 -30.00
N PHE A 594 8.08 -0.75 -29.37
CA PHE A 594 7.29 -0.75 -28.15
C PHE A 594 5.83 -0.99 -28.53
N THR A 595 5.25 -2.09 -28.08
CA THR A 595 3.90 -2.52 -28.51
C THR A 595 2.78 -1.83 -27.74
N GLY A 596 3.09 -0.85 -26.88
CA GLY A 596 2.10 0.03 -26.27
C GLY A 596 1.93 -0.15 -24.76
N HIS A 597 0.98 0.60 -24.21
CA HIS A 597 0.69 0.58 -22.77
C HIS A 597 0.13 -0.77 -22.32
N SER A 598 -0.67 -1.46 -23.13
CA SER A 598 -1.22 -2.80 -22.80
C SER A 598 -0.70 -3.91 -23.71
N GLY A 599 0.18 -3.56 -24.65
CA GLY A 599 1.02 -4.49 -25.40
C GLY A 599 0.25 -5.54 -26.20
N ILE A 600 0.91 -6.67 -26.41
CA ILE A 600 0.34 -7.87 -27.04
C ILE A 600 0.10 -8.90 -25.94
N ASP A 601 -1.13 -9.40 -25.85
CA ASP A 601 -1.51 -10.40 -24.87
C ASP A 601 -0.84 -11.74 -25.16
N THR A 602 0.10 -12.18 -24.32
CA THR A 602 0.86 -13.44 -24.54
C THR A 602 -0.06 -14.65 -24.78
N PRO A 603 -1.13 -14.89 -23.98
CA PRO A 603 -2.02 -16.03 -24.18
C PRO A 603 -2.73 -16.09 -25.53
N THR A 604 -3.08 -14.95 -26.13
CA THR A 604 -3.88 -14.89 -27.38
C THR A 604 -3.13 -14.38 -28.60
N GLY A 605 -1.97 -13.74 -28.39
CA GLY A 605 -1.21 -13.02 -29.41
C GLY A 605 -2.01 -11.90 -30.08
N ALA A 606 -2.93 -11.27 -29.36
CA ALA A 606 -3.73 -10.14 -29.86
C ALA A 606 -3.26 -8.83 -29.23
N GLY A 607 -3.33 -7.72 -29.96
CA GLY A 607 -3.12 -6.39 -29.39
C GLY A 607 -4.16 -6.10 -28.32
N ARG A 608 -3.75 -5.58 -27.16
CA ARG A 608 -4.64 -5.32 -26.01
C ARG A 608 -4.90 -3.82 -25.88
N SER A 609 -6.13 -3.40 -26.12
CA SER A 609 -6.56 -1.99 -26.11
C SER A 609 -7.19 -1.57 -24.78
N ARG A 610 -7.86 -2.50 -24.10
CA ARG A 610 -8.62 -2.26 -22.86
C ARG A 610 -9.63 -1.10 -22.98
N GLY A 611 -10.22 -0.95 -24.17
CA GLY A 611 -11.14 0.15 -24.48
C GLY A 611 -10.50 1.56 -24.55
N SER A 612 -9.17 1.67 -24.45
CA SER A 612 -8.45 2.96 -24.40
C SER A 612 -7.45 3.16 -25.53
N GLY A 613 -7.37 2.23 -26.49
CA GLY A 613 -6.41 2.31 -27.60
C GLY A 613 -4.97 2.09 -27.16
N TRP A 614 -4.76 1.32 -26.09
CA TRP A 614 -3.46 1.08 -25.46
C TRP A 614 -2.62 -0.05 -26.08
N GLY A 615 -3.09 -0.63 -27.19
CA GLY A 615 -2.39 -1.70 -27.88
C GLY A 615 -1.22 -1.20 -28.73
N PRO A 616 -0.73 -2.04 -29.67
CA PRO A 616 0.30 -1.70 -30.62
C PRO A 616 0.03 -0.39 -31.36
N TYR A 617 1.00 0.52 -31.38
CA TYR A 617 0.83 1.86 -31.95
C TYR A 617 2.02 2.37 -32.77
N GLU A 618 3.25 1.89 -32.53
CA GLU A 618 4.45 2.43 -33.18
C GLU A 618 4.54 2.19 -34.70
N HIS A 619 3.65 1.38 -35.28
CA HIS A 619 3.49 1.25 -36.75
C HIS A 619 2.79 2.46 -37.40
N THR A 620 2.24 3.39 -36.60
CA THR A 620 1.54 4.59 -37.07
C THR A 620 2.35 5.85 -36.79
N LEU A 621 2.21 6.86 -37.66
CA LEU A 621 2.88 8.16 -37.48
C LEU A 621 2.26 8.93 -36.31
N PRO A 622 3.02 9.80 -35.60
CA PRO A 622 2.47 10.63 -34.53
C PRO A 622 1.26 11.48 -34.90
N SER A 623 1.10 11.86 -36.17
CA SER A 623 -0.08 12.59 -36.68
C SER A 623 -1.38 11.78 -36.65
N GLN A 624 -1.29 10.46 -36.50
CA GLN A 624 -2.42 9.54 -36.41
C GLN A 624 -2.74 9.16 -34.95
N TRP A 625 -1.89 9.56 -34.01
CA TRP A 625 -2.03 9.17 -32.61
C TRP A 625 -3.19 9.89 -31.93
N LYS A 626 -3.98 9.11 -31.19
CA LYS A 626 -5.02 9.58 -30.28
C LYS A 626 -4.57 9.42 -28.83
N ASP A 627 -5.48 9.55 -27.88
CA ASP A 627 -5.16 9.45 -26.44
C ASP A 627 -4.42 8.17 -26.07
N GLY A 628 -4.85 7.01 -26.56
CA GLY A 628 -4.21 5.72 -26.26
C GLY A 628 -2.73 5.62 -26.67
N PRO A 629 -2.39 5.84 -27.96
CA PRO A 629 -1.00 5.93 -28.40
C PRO A 629 -0.18 7.02 -27.68
N ASN A 630 -0.77 8.18 -27.43
CA ASN A 630 -0.10 9.25 -26.67
C ASN A 630 0.22 8.83 -25.23
N THR A 631 -0.69 8.11 -24.56
CA THR A 631 -0.44 7.49 -23.26
C THR A 631 0.67 6.45 -23.35
N SER A 632 0.65 5.61 -24.39
CA SER A 632 1.65 4.56 -24.61
C SER A 632 3.07 5.12 -24.74
N GLU A 633 3.27 6.15 -25.57
CA GLU A 633 4.57 6.82 -25.71
C GLU A 633 5.01 7.52 -24.39
N SER A 634 4.06 8.10 -23.65
CA SER A 634 4.35 8.71 -22.36
C SER A 634 4.87 7.68 -21.36
N TYR A 635 4.24 6.50 -21.28
CA TYR A 635 4.66 5.40 -20.40
C TYR A 635 5.94 4.71 -20.87
N ARG A 636 6.16 4.61 -22.19
CA ARG A 636 7.42 4.14 -22.77
C ARG A 636 8.60 4.92 -22.21
N ARG A 637 8.45 6.24 -22.09
CA ARG A 637 9.50 7.20 -21.66
C ARG A 637 9.61 7.36 -20.16
N CYS A 638 8.50 7.68 -19.46
CA CYS A 638 8.56 8.01 -18.04
C CYS A 638 8.94 6.84 -17.14
N CYS A 639 8.60 5.63 -17.58
CA CYS A 639 8.32 4.56 -16.64
C CYS A 639 8.83 3.19 -17.10
N THR A 640 8.72 2.85 -18.38
CA THR A 640 8.90 1.45 -18.80
C THR A 640 10.33 1.16 -19.27
N SER A 641 10.73 1.76 -20.39
CA SER A 641 12.01 1.42 -21.06
C SER A 641 13.23 1.75 -20.20
N VAL A 642 13.18 2.91 -19.54
CA VAL A 642 14.23 3.39 -18.62
C VAL A 642 14.47 2.46 -17.42
N GLY A 643 13.50 1.60 -17.08
CA GLY A 643 13.59 0.61 -16.01
C GLY A 643 14.16 -0.75 -16.43
N TRP A 644 14.35 -1.00 -17.73
CA TRP A 644 14.74 -2.31 -18.25
C TRP A 644 16.24 -2.45 -18.54
N VAL A 645 16.97 -1.33 -18.63
CA VAL A 645 18.38 -1.31 -19.05
C VAL A 645 19.27 -2.23 -18.19
N ALA A 646 19.09 -2.20 -16.87
CA ALA A 646 19.84 -3.05 -15.94
C ALA A 646 19.54 -4.54 -16.15
N GLN A 647 18.26 -4.89 -16.39
CA GLN A 647 17.83 -6.26 -16.62
C GLN A 647 18.46 -6.82 -17.91
N ALA A 648 18.34 -6.07 -19.01
CA ALA A 648 18.91 -6.47 -20.29
C ALA A 648 20.42 -6.64 -20.22
N LEU A 649 21.14 -5.69 -19.59
CA LEU A 649 22.60 -5.78 -19.46
C LEU A 649 23.02 -6.99 -18.62
N ALA A 650 22.35 -7.24 -17.48
CA ALA A 650 22.66 -8.40 -16.63
C ALA A 650 22.45 -9.73 -17.39
N LEU A 651 21.34 -9.86 -18.12
CA LEU A 651 21.05 -11.04 -18.93
C LEU A 651 22.08 -11.23 -20.07
N ARG A 652 22.47 -10.16 -20.76
CA ARG A 652 23.53 -10.20 -21.80
C ARG A 652 24.88 -10.62 -21.21
N LEU A 653 25.23 -10.11 -20.01
CA LEU A 653 26.46 -10.50 -19.31
C LEU A 653 26.45 -11.98 -18.90
N LEU A 654 25.29 -12.50 -18.50
CA LEU A 654 25.07 -13.91 -18.17
C LEU A 654 24.96 -14.83 -19.39
N ARG A 655 24.88 -14.27 -20.61
CA ARG A 655 24.56 -14.99 -21.85
C ARG A 655 23.23 -15.75 -21.77
N ALA A 656 22.24 -15.12 -21.13
CA ALA A 656 20.95 -15.71 -20.80
C ALA A 656 19.85 -15.42 -21.83
N GLU A 657 20.19 -14.93 -23.02
CA GLU A 657 19.19 -14.54 -24.05
C GLU A 657 18.32 -15.72 -24.49
N GLU A 658 18.93 -16.88 -24.73
CA GLU A 658 18.19 -18.09 -25.10
C GLU A 658 17.24 -18.55 -23.96
N ALA A 659 17.69 -18.40 -22.71
CA ALA A 659 16.88 -18.71 -21.53
C ALA A 659 15.68 -17.75 -21.41
N TRP A 660 15.93 -16.46 -21.65
CA TRP A 660 14.90 -15.43 -21.68
C TRP A 660 13.87 -15.66 -22.79
N ASN A 661 14.30 -16.16 -23.96
CA ASN A 661 13.45 -16.56 -25.08
C ASN A 661 12.58 -15.41 -25.62
N HIS A 662 13.17 -14.22 -25.78
CA HIS A 662 12.50 -13.06 -26.38
C HIS A 662 13.52 -12.01 -26.88
N ASP A 663 14.13 -12.24 -28.04
CA ASP A 663 15.22 -11.40 -28.56
C ASP A 663 14.81 -9.94 -28.82
N ALA A 664 13.54 -9.72 -29.18
CA ALA A 664 12.97 -8.39 -29.38
C ALA A 664 13.11 -7.49 -28.14
N PHE A 665 13.10 -8.06 -26.92
CA PHE A 665 13.34 -7.28 -25.70
C PHE A 665 14.76 -6.67 -25.69
N PHE A 666 15.77 -7.47 -26.03
CA PHE A 666 17.15 -7.01 -25.99
C PHE A 666 17.42 -5.98 -27.09
N ASP A 667 16.97 -6.25 -28.31
CA ASP A 667 17.10 -5.31 -29.42
C ASP A 667 16.33 -4.01 -29.14
N TYR A 668 15.16 -4.10 -28.50
CA TYR A 668 14.41 -2.93 -28.07
C TYR A 668 15.17 -2.08 -27.03
N VAL A 669 15.82 -2.71 -26.04
CA VAL A 669 16.62 -1.97 -25.05
C VAL A 669 17.86 -1.36 -25.70
N ASP A 670 18.49 -2.05 -26.66
CA ASP A 670 19.57 -1.46 -27.47
C ASP A 670 19.07 -0.26 -28.29
N ARG A 671 17.89 -0.35 -28.92
CA ARG A 671 17.23 0.80 -29.57
C ARG A 671 17.04 1.94 -28.58
N TRP A 672 16.46 1.68 -27.41
CA TRP A 672 16.26 2.70 -26.39
C TRP A 672 17.57 3.40 -26.00
N MET A 673 18.70 2.68 -25.94
CA MET A 673 19.99 3.25 -25.53
C MET A 673 20.76 3.93 -26.67
N TYR A 674 20.54 3.55 -27.94
CA TYR A 674 21.34 4.03 -29.08
C TYR A 674 20.59 4.87 -30.12
N GLU A 675 19.26 4.76 -30.21
CA GLU A 675 18.46 5.53 -31.18
C GLU A 675 18.40 7.01 -30.75
N ASN A 676 18.89 7.89 -31.62
CA ASN A 676 18.83 9.33 -31.42
C ASN A 676 17.41 9.85 -31.69
N ASP A 677 16.71 10.24 -30.62
CA ASP A 677 15.32 10.68 -30.67
C ASP A 677 15.12 12.20 -30.86
N ALA A 678 16.18 12.97 -31.12
CA ALA A 678 16.12 14.44 -31.17
C ALA A 678 15.16 14.98 -32.26
N ALA A 679 15.07 14.31 -33.40
CA ALA A 679 14.08 14.65 -34.43
C ALA A 679 12.68 14.14 -34.05
N PHE A 680 12.60 12.95 -33.44
CA PHE A 680 11.35 12.28 -33.13
C PHE A 680 10.52 13.03 -32.09
N VAL A 681 11.14 13.52 -31.01
CA VAL A 681 10.42 14.29 -29.98
C VAL A 681 9.83 15.60 -30.54
N LYS A 682 10.50 16.22 -31.52
CA LYS A 682 9.98 17.40 -32.23
C LYS A 682 8.78 17.03 -33.10
N THR A 683 8.87 15.95 -33.87
CA THR A 683 7.76 15.44 -34.68
C THR A 683 6.54 15.11 -33.81
N ILE A 684 6.74 14.44 -32.67
CA ILE A 684 5.65 14.13 -31.73
C ILE A 684 5.03 15.42 -31.21
N LYS A 685 5.84 16.38 -30.70
CA LYS A 685 5.33 17.66 -30.18
C LYS A 685 4.53 18.43 -31.22
N SER A 686 5.01 18.51 -32.46
CA SER A 686 4.30 19.18 -33.55
C SER A 686 2.98 18.49 -33.91
N ALA A 687 2.92 17.15 -33.85
CA ALA A 687 1.75 16.37 -34.23
C ALA A 687 0.69 16.26 -33.12
N THR A 688 1.10 16.15 -31.86
CA THR A 688 0.24 15.78 -30.74
C THR A 688 0.17 16.83 -29.64
N GLY A 689 1.03 17.85 -29.68
CA GLY A 689 1.21 18.83 -28.62
C GLY A 689 1.94 18.31 -27.37
N ARG A 690 2.33 17.03 -27.33
CA ARG A 690 3.03 16.41 -26.19
C ARG A 690 4.53 16.68 -26.26
N ASP A 691 5.06 17.33 -25.22
CA ASP A 691 6.48 17.66 -25.14
C ASP A 691 7.28 16.58 -24.38
N HIS A 692 8.12 15.85 -25.12
CA HIS A 692 9.02 14.83 -24.61
C HIS A 692 10.50 15.25 -24.67
N ASP A 693 10.80 16.53 -24.86
CA ASP A 693 12.18 17.04 -24.96
C ASP A 693 12.86 17.26 -23.60
N LYS A 694 12.16 16.95 -22.49
CA LYS A 694 12.73 17.01 -21.14
C LYS A 694 13.76 15.90 -20.95
N GLU A 695 14.87 16.21 -20.28
CA GLU A 695 15.98 15.27 -20.06
C GLU A 695 15.52 13.89 -19.57
N TRP A 696 14.66 13.81 -18.55
CA TRP A 696 14.15 12.55 -17.98
C TRP A 696 13.28 11.71 -18.94
N ALA A 697 12.81 12.27 -20.07
CA ALA A 697 11.94 11.61 -21.03
C ALA A 697 12.67 11.17 -22.32
N ARG A 698 13.95 11.53 -22.47
CA ARG A 698 14.75 11.21 -23.66
C ARG A 698 15.23 9.76 -23.67
N GLN A 699 15.47 9.24 -24.87
CA GLN A 699 16.18 7.99 -25.07
C GLN A 699 17.67 8.12 -24.68
N GLY A 700 18.36 6.99 -24.55
CA GLY A 700 19.80 6.96 -24.24
C GLY A 700 20.14 6.95 -22.75
N GLN A 701 19.19 6.61 -21.88
CA GLN A 701 19.40 6.64 -20.43
C GLN A 701 18.70 5.52 -19.66
N ALA A 702 19.24 5.24 -18.49
CA ALA A 702 18.62 4.52 -17.39
C ALA A 702 18.43 5.45 -16.18
N TRP A 703 17.58 5.05 -15.23
CA TRP A 703 17.34 5.80 -13.98
C TRP A 703 18.60 5.96 -13.12
N ASP A 704 19.44 4.94 -13.11
CA ASP A 704 20.52 4.80 -12.15
C ASP A 704 21.87 5.09 -12.83
N ALA A 705 22.67 6.00 -12.25
CA ALA A 705 23.99 6.36 -12.78
C ALA A 705 24.88 5.11 -12.96
N PHE A 706 24.85 4.19 -12.00
CA PHE A 706 25.53 2.90 -12.09
C PHE A 706 25.19 2.12 -13.36
N VAL A 707 23.90 2.09 -13.73
CA VAL A 707 23.43 1.33 -14.90
C VAL A 707 23.91 1.99 -16.19
N ASN A 708 23.84 3.31 -16.27
CA ASN A 708 24.38 4.06 -17.41
C ASN A 708 25.89 3.82 -17.59
N GLU A 709 26.65 3.86 -16.50
CA GLU A 709 28.10 3.62 -16.52
C GLU A 709 28.44 2.18 -16.89
N MET A 710 27.75 1.20 -16.31
CA MET A 710 27.95 -0.22 -16.62
C MET A 710 27.59 -0.51 -18.07
N TRP A 711 26.50 0.06 -18.59
CA TRP A 711 26.12 -0.06 -19.99
C TRP A 711 27.21 0.49 -20.91
N ALA A 712 27.63 1.74 -20.69
CA ALA A 712 28.67 2.37 -21.50
C ALA A 712 30.00 1.60 -21.49
N LYS A 713 30.38 1.04 -20.33
CA LYS A 713 31.64 0.31 -20.17
C LYS A 713 31.62 -1.07 -20.79
N HIS A 714 30.53 -1.82 -20.66
CA HIS A 714 30.52 -3.26 -20.94
C HIS A 714 29.73 -3.65 -22.19
N ARG A 715 28.68 -2.90 -22.58
CA ARG A 715 27.76 -3.35 -23.64
C ARG A 715 28.44 -3.58 -24.99
N LEU A 716 29.40 -2.72 -25.37
CA LEU A 716 30.13 -2.80 -26.64
C LEU A 716 31.14 -3.97 -26.69
N GLY A 717 31.52 -4.52 -25.53
CA GLY A 717 32.44 -5.66 -25.45
C GLY A 717 31.75 -7.02 -25.58
N LEU A 718 30.41 -7.05 -25.61
CA LEU A 718 29.63 -8.29 -25.74
C LEU A 718 29.47 -8.67 -27.21
N SER A 719 29.44 -9.97 -27.50
CA SER A 719 29.36 -10.49 -28.87
C SER A 719 28.06 -10.17 -29.58
N ALA A 720 26.98 -9.93 -28.83
CA ALA A 720 25.69 -9.58 -29.41
C ALA A 720 25.72 -8.17 -30.05
N PRO A 721 25.24 -8.01 -31.28
CA PRO A 721 25.25 -6.71 -31.98
C PRO A 721 24.41 -5.68 -31.23
N THR A 722 24.78 -4.40 -31.32
CA THR A 722 24.02 -3.27 -30.73
C THR A 722 23.01 -2.63 -31.69
N ASN A 723 22.99 -3.10 -32.95
CA ASN A 723 22.13 -2.58 -34.02
C ASN A 723 21.13 -3.61 -34.52
N GLY A 724 20.84 -4.69 -33.77
CA GLY A 724 19.83 -5.68 -34.16
C GLY A 724 18.47 -5.04 -34.45
N TRP A 725 18.14 -3.96 -33.73
CA TRP A 725 16.92 -3.17 -33.91
C TRP A 725 16.79 -2.44 -35.26
N THR A 726 17.85 -2.34 -36.07
CA THR A 726 17.76 -1.78 -37.44
C THR A 726 17.64 -2.84 -38.52
N GLN A 727 17.81 -4.11 -38.16
CA GLN A 727 17.83 -5.23 -39.11
C GLN A 727 16.41 -5.78 -39.31
N GLN A 728 16.13 -6.29 -40.51
CA GLN A 728 14.82 -6.90 -40.78
C GLN A 728 14.71 -8.25 -40.07
N HIS A 729 13.64 -8.46 -39.30
CA HIS A 729 13.31 -9.69 -38.60
C HIS A 729 11.95 -10.23 -39.04
N ASP A 730 11.59 -11.44 -38.61
CA ASP A 730 10.22 -11.93 -38.77
C ASP A 730 9.28 -11.15 -37.86
N ASP A 731 8.43 -10.33 -38.46
CA ASP A 731 7.41 -9.50 -37.81
C ASP A 731 6.00 -10.10 -37.91
N SER A 732 5.86 -11.35 -38.37
CA SER A 732 4.57 -11.98 -38.65
C SER A 732 3.66 -12.00 -37.41
N ALA A 733 4.22 -12.25 -36.23
CA ALA A 733 3.49 -12.22 -34.96
C ALA A 733 2.92 -10.83 -34.65
N TYR A 734 3.70 -9.76 -34.90
CA TYR A 734 3.25 -8.38 -34.71
C TYR A 734 2.15 -8.01 -35.69
N ARG A 735 2.33 -8.30 -36.99
CA ARG A 735 1.29 -8.07 -38.00
C ARG A 735 0.01 -8.85 -37.74
N ALA A 736 0.11 -10.09 -37.26
CA ALA A 736 -1.03 -10.88 -36.83
C ALA A 736 -1.75 -10.24 -35.63
N ALA A 737 -1.01 -9.69 -34.66
CA ALA A 737 -1.59 -8.98 -33.52
C ALA A 737 -2.33 -7.69 -33.94
N LEU A 738 -1.85 -6.99 -34.98
CA LEU A 738 -2.53 -5.83 -35.56
C LEU A 738 -3.81 -6.18 -36.31
N ALA A 739 -3.83 -7.32 -37.01
CA ALA A 739 -4.99 -7.76 -37.79
C ALA A 739 -6.13 -8.33 -36.92
N LYS A 740 -5.81 -8.83 -35.72
CA LYS A 740 -6.82 -9.30 -34.77
C LYS A 740 -7.59 -8.12 -34.16
N PRO A 741 -8.90 -8.27 -33.91
CA PRO A 741 -9.66 -7.30 -33.13
C PRO A 741 -8.98 -7.08 -31.78
N GLN A 742 -8.64 -5.84 -31.46
CA GLN A 742 -8.05 -5.51 -30.18
C GLN A 742 -9.09 -5.67 -29.08
N LYS A 743 -8.71 -6.31 -27.96
CA LYS A 743 -9.58 -6.53 -26.80
C LYS A 743 -9.39 -5.49 -25.71
#